data_AF-A0A8S1EL68-F1
#
_entry.id   AF-A0A8S1EL68-F1
#
_cell.length_a   1.000
_cell.length_b   1.000
_cell.length_c   1.000
_cell.angle_alpha   90.00
_cell.angle_beta   90.00
_cell.angle_gamma   90.00
#
_symmetry.space_group_name_H-M   'P 1'
#
loop_
_entity.id
_entity.type
_entity.pdbx_description
1 polymer ?
#
loop_
_entity_poly.entity_id
_entity_poly.type
_entity_poly.pdbx_seq_one_letter_code
_entity_poly.pdbx_strand_id
1 'polypeptide(L)'
;MSVLDLYERLSDLCVNVINADKSPFEAYAEIVKLEKTRKNIGSTLLDVLISVEGECTEATKPNFQKFALLLQNTIIPEDILRCELECFDALKQDVAKQLVRLKTRIYFKQSKFNLLREETEGYAKLITELIEAEQNASENYAELMKNRVLSIIGQFNLDPNRVTDIILECFEHCQKNKKFFINLLKKIQVVKEYLCAILGFKYSFYQGNNKKTPFSLYTLTAALIQNDMINTMKILAYMVPKTEAIKEGHRARMSNALERSSKAETIATAQMPMDARSIEEASGGGGAPTTTISFTTVAQIQENDDARLAEKFTEDYVLATNQKLGLACALLESGNWQQAQTLIDRLPEYYAVQSSARLCRALCKIVENALQPFYSKHWPKSVFADFLKRGDDDDDADEASAAGGGLLPIDSWHDLGKLASVLWYLGPRIAYRATTCVKVLRLLTVYFRGNEKDEKLSRIFTDVVSECILPSLTLAETNVALSEEMWQLVQLFPYTWRYWMYAKWNSETQRHPELNIMRGKIYGRTKYVLKRLSKETVRVMGRQLGKLCHVHPTTVLSYLLSQVQTFDNLIGPVVDGLRFLTSLEFDVLTYCIISQLADPSKQALKSTDATISPWLQALGTLVGSLYRRYPLELNGMLEYVQNQLKMCKSFDMLLLREIIQNMSWVESCTQATRDQLEALSGGEVLRQETSSATVPSFLGGSLARNGAKS
;
A
#
# COMPACT_ATOMS: atom_id res chain seq x y z
N MET A 1 -0.09 49.67 -65.44
CA MET A 1 1.08 48.77 -65.45
C MET A 1 0.68 47.43 -64.85
N SER A 2 0.68 46.40 -65.69
CA SER A 2 0.66 45.00 -65.28
C SER A 2 1.90 44.66 -64.43
N VAL A 3 1.99 43.45 -63.87
CA VAL A 3 3.20 42.98 -63.16
C VAL A 3 4.37 42.84 -64.14
N LEU A 4 4.10 42.42 -65.39
CA LEU A 4 5.10 42.36 -66.46
C LEU A 4 5.63 43.77 -66.83
N ASP A 5 4.73 44.75 -67.01
CA ASP A 5 5.16 46.12 -67.35
C ASP A 5 6.04 46.74 -66.25
N LEU A 6 5.82 46.34 -64.99
CA LEU A 6 6.64 46.80 -63.86
C LEU A 6 8.01 46.11 -63.87
N TYR A 7 8.05 44.81 -64.16
CA TYR A 7 9.29 44.04 -64.25
C TYR A 7 10.17 44.55 -65.39
N GLU A 8 9.60 44.75 -66.59
CA GLU A 8 10.31 45.32 -67.75
C GLU A 8 10.86 46.72 -67.42
N ARG A 9 10.03 47.60 -66.84
CA ARG A 9 10.46 48.96 -66.50
C ARG A 9 11.56 49.00 -65.43
N LEU A 10 11.51 48.10 -64.44
CA LEU A 10 12.56 47.97 -63.43
C LEU A 10 13.83 47.34 -64.02
N SER A 11 13.69 46.37 -64.92
CA SER A 11 14.79 45.73 -65.64
C SER A 11 15.54 46.73 -66.51
N ASP A 12 14.83 47.48 -67.35
CA ASP A 12 15.40 48.55 -68.17
C ASP A 12 16.14 49.58 -67.29
N LEU A 13 15.57 49.93 -66.15
CA LEU A 13 16.16 50.90 -65.24
C LEU A 13 17.44 50.37 -64.58
N CYS A 14 17.50 49.09 -64.23
CA CYS A 14 18.70 48.45 -63.69
C CYS A 14 19.80 48.25 -64.76
N VAL A 15 19.43 47.86 -65.98
CA VAL A 15 20.35 47.71 -67.12
C VAL A 15 20.95 49.06 -67.53
N ASN A 16 20.16 50.13 -67.55
CA ASN A 16 20.63 51.49 -67.82
C ASN A 16 21.63 52.00 -66.77
N VAL A 17 21.53 51.55 -65.51
CA VAL A 17 22.50 51.88 -64.45
C VAL A 17 23.81 51.13 -64.64
N ILE A 18 23.76 49.88 -65.13
CA ILE A 18 24.94 49.05 -65.38
C ILE A 18 25.74 49.56 -66.58
N ASN A 19 25.05 49.94 -67.65
CA ASN A 19 25.67 50.49 -68.86
C ASN A 19 26.14 51.95 -68.68
N ALA A 20 25.95 52.53 -67.49
CA ALA A 20 26.26 53.91 -67.14
C ALA A 20 25.47 54.99 -67.91
N ASP A 21 24.34 54.60 -68.53
CA ASP A 21 23.43 55.52 -69.21
C ASP A 21 22.61 56.38 -68.22
N LYS A 22 22.47 55.93 -66.97
CA LYS A 22 21.88 56.69 -65.85
C LYS A 22 22.73 56.54 -64.58
N SER A 23 22.78 57.60 -63.76
CA SER A 23 23.51 57.52 -62.49
C SER A 23 22.75 56.65 -61.46
N PRO A 24 23.46 55.90 -60.59
CA PRO A 24 22.83 55.08 -59.54
C PRO A 24 21.90 55.88 -58.61
N PHE A 25 22.19 57.15 -58.39
CA PHE A 25 21.40 58.02 -57.51
C PHE A 25 20.07 58.47 -58.16
N GLU A 26 20.08 58.77 -59.47
CA GLU A 26 18.87 59.13 -60.21
C GLU A 26 17.91 57.94 -60.33
N ALA A 27 18.46 56.76 -60.60
CA ALA A 27 17.72 55.50 -60.64
C ALA A 27 17.10 55.19 -59.26
N TYR A 28 17.86 55.36 -58.18
CA TYR A 28 17.35 55.20 -56.82
C TYR A 28 16.19 56.16 -56.51
N ALA A 29 16.32 57.44 -56.88
CA ALA A 29 15.26 58.43 -56.69
C ALA A 29 13.98 58.09 -57.48
N GLU A 30 14.10 57.49 -58.66
CA GLU A 30 12.96 57.02 -59.47
C GLU A 30 12.27 55.81 -58.81
N ILE A 31 13.04 54.86 -58.27
CA ILE A 31 12.50 53.69 -57.55
C ILE A 31 11.80 54.12 -56.24
N VAL A 32 12.35 55.06 -55.48
CA VAL A 32 11.70 55.59 -54.26
C VAL A 32 10.36 56.29 -54.58
N LYS A 33 10.27 56.96 -55.74
CA LYS A 33 8.99 57.53 -56.21
C LYS A 33 7.98 56.43 -56.55
N LEU A 34 8.45 55.36 -57.20
CA LEU A 34 7.61 54.21 -57.55
C LEU A 34 7.15 53.43 -56.31
N GLU A 35 8.00 53.27 -55.30
CA GLU A 35 7.70 52.61 -54.02
C GLU A 35 6.48 53.23 -53.33
N LYS A 36 6.42 54.57 -53.27
CA LYS A 36 5.27 55.31 -52.71
C LYS A 36 3.94 54.99 -53.39
N THR A 37 3.98 54.52 -54.64
CA THR A 37 2.78 54.20 -55.42
C THR A 37 2.41 52.72 -55.42
N ARG A 38 3.32 51.80 -55.05
CA ARG A 38 3.08 50.34 -55.09
C ARG A 38 3.78 49.59 -53.95
N LYS A 39 3.00 48.77 -53.23
CA LYS A 39 3.45 48.03 -52.03
C LYS A 39 4.38 46.82 -52.29
N ASN A 40 4.50 46.32 -53.53
CA ASN A 40 5.26 45.09 -53.85
C ASN A 40 6.52 45.33 -54.72
N ILE A 41 7.07 46.56 -54.69
CA ILE A 41 8.26 46.89 -55.48
C ILE A 41 9.51 46.17 -54.96
N GLY A 42 9.68 46.03 -53.65
CA GLY A 42 10.88 45.41 -53.08
C GLY A 42 11.13 43.96 -53.55
N SER A 43 10.09 43.12 -53.67
CA SER A 43 10.24 41.74 -54.14
C SER A 43 10.55 41.66 -55.63
N THR A 44 9.83 42.44 -56.45
CA THR A 44 10.00 42.47 -57.90
C THR A 44 11.36 43.05 -58.29
N LEU A 45 11.81 44.07 -57.54
CA LEU A 45 13.13 44.68 -57.70
C LEU A 45 14.24 43.70 -57.32
N LEU A 46 14.07 42.92 -56.27
CA LEU A 46 15.03 41.88 -55.87
C LEU A 46 15.22 40.84 -56.99
N ASP A 47 14.12 40.35 -57.57
CA ASP A 47 14.17 39.39 -58.68
C ASP A 47 14.88 39.97 -59.93
N VAL A 48 14.65 41.26 -60.22
CA VAL A 48 15.33 41.98 -61.30
C VAL A 48 16.83 42.15 -61.00
N LEU A 49 17.19 42.57 -59.78
CA LEU A 49 18.59 42.76 -59.37
C LEU A 49 19.39 41.46 -59.50
N ILE A 50 18.80 40.32 -59.14
CA ILE A 50 19.42 38.99 -59.28
C ILE A 50 19.63 38.64 -60.77
N SER A 51 18.62 38.86 -61.61
CA SER A 51 18.74 38.60 -63.05
C SER A 51 19.83 39.44 -63.69
N VAL A 52 19.92 40.70 -63.26
CA VAL A 52 20.79 41.72 -63.84
C VAL A 52 22.23 41.63 -63.31
N GLU A 53 22.44 41.10 -62.09
CA GLU A 53 23.77 40.75 -61.58
C GLU A 53 24.48 39.71 -62.46
N GLY A 54 23.74 38.71 -62.96
CA GLY A 54 24.27 37.67 -63.84
C GLY A 54 24.79 38.18 -65.19
N GLU A 55 24.36 39.37 -65.60
CA GLU A 55 24.77 40.04 -66.85
C GLU A 55 25.91 41.05 -66.64
N CYS A 56 26.36 41.26 -65.39
CA CYS A 56 27.43 42.20 -65.07
C CYS A 56 28.82 41.65 -65.47
N THR A 57 29.65 42.51 -66.09
CA THR A 57 31.06 42.23 -66.39
C THR A 57 31.97 42.94 -65.37
N GLU A 58 33.27 42.62 -65.32
CA GLU A 58 34.20 43.26 -64.35
C GLU A 58 34.24 44.80 -64.47
N ALA A 59 33.94 45.34 -65.65
CA ALA A 59 33.87 46.79 -65.88
C ALA A 59 32.59 47.44 -65.31
N THR A 60 31.49 46.70 -65.21
CA THR A 60 30.17 47.23 -64.79
C THR A 60 29.80 46.91 -63.34
N LYS A 61 30.49 45.93 -62.72
CA LYS A 61 30.37 45.54 -61.31
C LYS A 61 30.42 46.71 -60.29
N PRO A 62 31.30 47.74 -60.40
CA PRO A 62 31.32 48.83 -59.42
C PRO A 62 30.09 49.75 -59.46
N ASN A 63 29.43 49.87 -60.61
CA ASN A 63 28.20 50.67 -60.74
C ASN A 63 27.01 49.93 -60.13
N PHE A 64 26.92 48.62 -60.37
CA PHE A 64 25.93 47.75 -59.74
C PHE A 64 26.08 47.71 -58.21
N GLN A 65 27.30 47.58 -57.69
CA GLN A 65 27.54 47.57 -56.25
C GLN A 65 27.15 48.90 -55.57
N LYS A 66 27.48 50.05 -56.18
CA LYS A 66 27.03 51.37 -55.68
C LYS A 66 25.51 51.50 -55.68
N PHE A 67 24.85 50.92 -56.68
CA PHE A 67 23.39 50.93 -56.77
C PHE A 67 22.73 50.03 -55.73
N ALA A 68 23.25 48.80 -55.54
CA ALA A 68 22.80 47.88 -54.49
C ALA A 68 22.98 48.47 -53.08
N LEU A 69 24.10 49.15 -52.82
CA LEU A 69 24.37 49.87 -51.57
C LEU A 69 23.33 50.97 -51.27
N LEU A 70 22.79 51.64 -52.29
CA LEU A 70 21.74 52.66 -52.11
C LEU A 70 20.38 52.05 -51.78
N LEU A 71 20.13 50.82 -52.23
CA LEU A 71 18.88 50.07 -52.00
C LEU A 71 18.87 49.32 -50.66
N GLN A 72 20.04 49.18 -50.04
CA GLN A 72 20.25 48.53 -48.75
C GLN A 72 19.58 49.32 -47.62
N ASN A 73 18.71 48.64 -46.84
CA ASN A 73 17.94 49.19 -45.71
C ASN A 73 16.98 50.35 -46.03
N THR A 74 16.81 50.70 -47.31
CA THR A 74 15.86 51.73 -47.77
C THR A 74 14.62 51.10 -48.36
N ILE A 75 14.79 50.14 -49.27
CA ILE A 75 13.69 49.44 -49.97
C ILE A 75 13.75 47.93 -49.71
N ILE A 76 14.97 47.37 -49.62
CA ILE A 76 15.20 45.95 -49.33
C ILE A 76 16.04 45.86 -48.04
N PRO A 77 15.61 45.08 -47.03
CA PRO A 77 16.40 44.84 -45.84
C PRO A 77 17.80 44.30 -46.19
N GLU A 78 18.84 44.84 -45.57
CA GLU A 78 20.24 44.49 -45.81
C GLU A 78 20.51 42.99 -45.74
N ASP A 79 19.93 42.30 -44.75
CA ASP A 79 20.10 40.86 -44.58
C ASP A 79 19.56 40.05 -45.77
N ILE A 80 18.52 40.54 -46.44
CA ILE A 80 17.89 39.88 -47.60
C ILE A 80 18.70 40.18 -48.86
N LEU A 81 19.05 41.45 -49.07
CA LEU A 81 19.81 41.90 -50.24
C LEU A 81 21.20 41.27 -50.30
N ARG A 82 21.89 41.24 -49.15
CA ARG A 82 23.22 40.64 -49.03
C ARG A 82 23.20 39.14 -49.27
N CYS A 83 22.22 38.42 -48.71
CA CYS A 83 22.13 36.97 -48.86
C CYS A 83 21.82 36.53 -50.29
N GLU A 84 21.00 37.26 -51.04
CA GLU A 84 20.64 36.89 -52.41
C GLU A 84 21.74 37.25 -53.43
N LEU A 85 22.43 38.39 -53.26
CA LEU A 85 23.54 38.81 -54.13
C LEU A 85 24.82 37.99 -53.88
N GLU A 86 25.17 37.67 -52.62
CA GLU A 86 26.31 36.80 -52.29
C GLU A 86 26.10 35.34 -52.79
N CYS A 87 24.87 34.94 -53.12
CA CYS A 87 24.57 33.60 -53.64
C CYS A 87 24.92 33.41 -55.12
N PHE A 88 24.96 34.49 -55.92
CA PHE A 88 25.21 34.37 -57.36
C PHE A 88 26.71 34.22 -57.69
N ASP A 89 27.60 34.83 -56.89
CA ASP A 89 29.06 34.75 -57.06
C ASP A 89 29.64 33.35 -56.70
N ALA A 90 28.87 32.40 -56.16
CA ALA A 90 29.37 31.05 -55.84
C ALA A 90 28.35 29.92 -55.98
N LEU A 91 28.56 29.07 -56.99
CA LEU A 91 27.95 27.75 -57.27
C LEU A 91 28.10 26.68 -56.15
N LYS A 92 28.11 27.04 -54.85
CA LYS A 92 28.33 26.11 -53.73
C LYS A 92 27.01 25.74 -53.05
N GLN A 93 26.66 24.44 -53.09
CA GLN A 93 25.48 23.84 -52.42
C GLN A 93 25.32 24.21 -50.93
N ASP A 94 26.40 24.60 -50.25
CA ASP A 94 26.37 25.00 -48.84
C ASP A 94 25.71 26.37 -48.60
N VAL A 95 25.85 27.32 -49.53
CA VAL A 95 25.24 28.65 -49.42
C VAL A 95 23.73 28.56 -49.68
N ALA A 96 23.30 27.72 -50.63
CA ALA A 96 21.88 27.43 -50.83
C ALA A 96 21.21 26.81 -49.57
N LYS A 97 21.91 25.91 -48.86
CA LYS A 97 21.44 25.38 -47.56
C LYS A 97 21.40 26.45 -46.48
N GLN A 98 22.37 27.37 -46.45
CA GLN A 98 22.37 28.51 -45.54
C GLN A 98 21.20 29.46 -45.81
N LEU A 99 20.89 29.74 -47.08
CA LEU A 99 19.75 30.55 -47.50
C LEU A 99 18.42 29.90 -47.14
N VAL A 100 18.27 28.58 -47.34
CA VAL A 100 17.08 27.85 -46.84
C VAL A 100 16.96 27.93 -45.32
N ARG A 101 18.07 27.79 -44.57
CA ARG A 101 18.07 27.92 -43.10
C ARG A 101 17.74 29.34 -42.66
N LEU A 102 18.22 30.36 -43.36
CA LEU A 102 17.98 31.76 -43.07
C LEU A 102 16.53 32.15 -43.39
N LYS A 103 16.01 31.77 -44.57
CA LYS A 103 14.58 31.90 -44.91
C LYS A 103 13.69 31.15 -43.92
N THR A 104 14.07 29.93 -43.53
CA THR A 104 13.35 29.18 -42.47
C THR A 104 13.37 29.94 -41.14
N ARG A 105 14.50 30.54 -40.76
CA ARG A 105 14.64 31.30 -39.52
C ARG A 105 13.86 32.62 -39.53
N ILE A 106 13.83 33.33 -40.66
CA ILE A 106 13.18 34.64 -40.76
C ILE A 106 11.67 34.48 -40.93
N TYR A 107 11.23 33.59 -41.82
CA TYR A 107 9.82 33.49 -42.21
C TYR A 107 9.03 32.43 -41.43
N PHE A 108 9.69 31.39 -40.93
CA PHE A 108 8.98 30.22 -40.35
C PHE A 108 9.26 29.99 -38.87
N LYS A 109 10.33 30.57 -38.31
CA LYS A 109 10.63 30.46 -36.88
C LYS A 109 9.92 31.57 -36.12
N GLN A 110 8.85 31.22 -35.41
CA GLN A 110 8.28 32.11 -34.41
C GLN A 110 9.29 32.37 -33.29
N SER A 111 9.45 33.63 -32.90
CA SER A 111 10.25 34.05 -31.75
C SER A 111 9.54 33.68 -30.44
N LYS A 112 9.58 32.40 -30.08
CA LYS A 112 9.05 31.89 -28.80
C LYS A 112 10.20 31.51 -27.89
N PHE A 113 10.11 31.91 -26.63
CA PHE A 113 11.15 31.66 -25.64
C PHE A 113 10.72 30.51 -24.73
N ASN A 114 11.48 29.42 -24.76
CA ASN A 114 11.16 28.18 -24.03
C ASN A 114 12.04 27.98 -22.80
N LEU A 115 13.21 28.63 -22.75
CA LEU A 115 14.13 28.50 -21.64
C LEU A 115 14.01 29.69 -20.67
N LEU A 116 14.13 29.42 -19.37
CA LEU A 116 14.04 30.45 -18.33
C LEU A 116 15.05 31.58 -18.51
N ARG A 117 16.25 31.26 -19.03
CA ARG A 117 17.32 32.23 -19.27
C ARG A 117 17.08 33.14 -20.49
N GLU A 118 16.19 32.75 -21.40
CA GLU A 118 15.89 33.53 -22.59
C GLU A 118 15.02 34.74 -22.23
N GLU A 119 14.01 34.54 -21.38
CA GLU A 119 13.09 35.59 -20.91
C GLU A 119 12.86 35.50 -19.40
N THR A 120 13.86 35.92 -18.63
CA THR A 120 13.83 35.80 -17.15
C THR A 120 12.70 36.61 -16.51
N GLU A 121 12.42 37.81 -17.01
CA GLU A 121 11.36 38.68 -16.49
C GLU A 121 9.96 38.09 -16.71
N GLY A 122 9.69 37.59 -17.91
CA GLY A 122 8.39 37.00 -18.24
C GLY A 122 8.07 35.78 -17.38
N TYR A 123 9.05 34.88 -17.22
CA TYR A 123 8.88 33.71 -16.35
C TYR A 123 8.80 34.05 -14.86
N ALA A 124 9.56 35.04 -14.39
CA ALA A 124 9.47 35.50 -13.00
C ALA A 124 8.07 36.06 -12.69
N LYS A 125 7.55 36.95 -13.56
CA LYS A 125 6.19 37.52 -13.43
C LYS A 125 5.11 36.46 -13.44
N LEU A 126 5.23 35.45 -14.31
CA LEU A 126 4.29 34.32 -14.34
C LEU A 126 4.26 33.58 -13.00
N ILE A 127 5.43 33.22 -12.47
CA ILE A 127 5.53 32.46 -11.22
C ILE A 127 4.97 33.25 -10.04
N THR A 128 5.30 34.55 -9.93
CA THR A 128 4.79 35.39 -8.83
C THR A 128 3.27 35.53 -8.87
N GLU A 129 2.70 35.74 -10.06
CA GLU A 129 1.24 35.84 -10.22
C GLU A 129 0.52 34.53 -9.88
N LEU A 130 1.08 33.37 -10.25
CA LEU A 130 0.49 32.07 -9.94
C LEU A 130 0.51 31.76 -8.44
N ILE A 131 1.58 32.14 -7.74
CA ILE A 131 1.71 31.94 -6.28
C ILE A 131 0.78 32.89 -5.52
N GLU A 132 0.69 34.17 -5.93
CA GLU A 132 -0.21 35.14 -5.31
C GLU A 132 -1.68 34.79 -5.55
N ALA A 133 -2.00 34.27 -6.74
CA ALA A 133 -3.34 33.79 -7.09
C ALA A 133 -3.85 32.67 -6.17
N GLU A 134 -2.94 31.83 -5.67
CA GLU A 134 -3.29 30.77 -4.73
C GLU A 134 -3.88 31.35 -3.44
N GLN A 135 -3.35 32.47 -2.94
CA GLN A 135 -3.76 33.05 -1.67
C GLN A 135 -5.16 33.69 -1.72
N ASN A 136 -5.61 34.08 -2.92
CA ASN A 136 -6.88 34.78 -3.16
C ASN A 136 -7.94 33.88 -3.84
N ALA A 137 -7.82 32.56 -3.69
CA ALA A 137 -8.55 31.55 -4.44
C ALA A 137 -10.10 31.64 -4.29
N SER A 138 -10.74 32.32 -5.24
CA SER A 138 -12.18 32.22 -5.53
C SER A 138 -12.40 31.69 -6.95
N GLU A 139 -13.55 31.08 -7.25
CA GLU A 139 -13.81 30.49 -8.58
C GLU A 139 -13.71 31.51 -9.72
N ASN A 140 -14.14 32.75 -9.49
CA ASN A 140 -14.03 33.85 -10.46
C ASN A 140 -12.58 34.27 -10.73
N TYR A 141 -11.66 34.00 -9.78
CA TYR A 141 -10.26 34.37 -9.91
C TYR A 141 -9.54 33.53 -10.97
N ALA A 142 -9.97 32.29 -11.22
CA ALA A 142 -9.37 31.44 -12.26
C ALA A 142 -9.51 32.03 -13.67
N GLU A 143 -10.62 32.72 -13.94
CA GLU A 143 -10.87 33.36 -15.25
C GLU A 143 -10.04 34.64 -15.41
N LEU A 144 -9.95 35.43 -14.35
CA LEU A 144 -9.05 36.59 -14.31
C LEU A 144 -7.58 36.16 -14.48
N MET A 145 -7.17 35.07 -13.82
CA MET A 145 -5.83 34.52 -13.94
C MET A 145 -5.57 33.98 -15.35
N LYS A 146 -6.52 33.31 -16.00
CA LYS A 146 -6.38 32.92 -17.41
C LYS A 146 -6.01 34.12 -18.29
N ASN A 147 -6.74 35.22 -18.15
CA ASN A 147 -6.52 36.42 -18.97
C ASN A 147 -5.13 37.03 -18.71
N ARG A 148 -4.70 37.07 -17.44
CA ARG A 148 -3.35 37.50 -17.06
C ARG A 148 -2.27 36.59 -17.64
N VAL A 149 -2.42 35.26 -17.53
CA VAL A 149 -1.46 34.29 -18.13
C VAL A 149 -1.35 34.49 -19.63
N LEU A 150 -2.47 34.62 -20.35
CA LEU A 150 -2.47 34.86 -21.80
C LEU A 150 -1.82 36.21 -22.16
N SER A 151 -2.04 37.24 -21.34
CA SER A 151 -1.37 38.54 -21.50
C SER A 151 0.15 38.43 -21.34
N ILE A 152 0.63 37.68 -20.34
CA ILE A 152 2.07 37.47 -20.10
C ILE A 152 2.68 36.65 -21.26
N ILE A 153 2.00 35.61 -21.73
CA ILE A 153 2.42 34.83 -22.90
C ILE A 153 2.60 35.74 -24.12
N GLY A 154 1.63 36.62 -24.39
CA GLY A 154 1.68 37.53 -25.52
C GLY A 154 2.72 38.65 -25.38
N GLN A 155 2.89 39.21 -24.19
CA GLN A 155 3.80 40.32 -23.94
C GLN A 155 5.28 39.90 -24.02
N PHE A 156 5.61 38.72 -23.48
CA PHE A 156 6.98 38.23 -23.42
C PHE A 156 7.27 37.11 -24.44
N ASN A 157 6.34 36.81 -25.35
CA ASN A 157 6.44 35.71 -26.33
C ASN A 157 6.88 34.37 -25.71
N LEU A 158 6.32 34.02 -24.54
CA LEU A 158 6.67 32.78 -23.84
C LEU A 158 6.13 31.55 -24.58
N ASP A 159 6.84 30.43 -24.50
CA ASP A 159 6.34 29.15 -25.03
C ASP A 159 5.15 28.63 -24.18
N PRO A 160 3.96 28.42 -24.77
CA PRO A 160 2.78 27.96 -24.02
C PRO A 160 2.95 26.59 -23.33
N ASN A 161 3.77 25.69 -23.89
CA ASN A 161 4.04 24.39 -23.29
C ASN A 161 4.88 24.55 -22.02
N ARG A 162 5.87 25.44 -22.05
CA ARG A 162 6.68 25.74 -20.85
C ARG A 162 5.88 26.46 -19.79
N VAL A 163 4.98 27.37 -20.19
CA VAL A 163 4.07 28.04 -19.26
C VAL A 163 3.14 27.02 -18.59
N THR A 164 2.60 26.06 -19.35
CA THR A 164 1.81 24.95 -18.80
C THR A 164 2.62 24.11 -17.81
N ASP A 165 3.87 23.80 -18.16
CA ASP A 165 4.79 23.06 -17.29
C ASP A 165 5.06 23.79 -15.96
N ILE A 166 5.25 25.11 -16.00
CA ILE A 166 5.41 25.95 -14.79
C ILE A 166 4.12 25.98 -13.97
N ILE A 167 2.95 26.07 -14.59
CA ILE A 167 1.65 25.98 -13.88
C ILE A 167 1.56 24.64 -13.13
N LEU A 168 2.01 23.54 -13.73
CA LEU A 168 2.03 22.24 -13.07
C LEU A 168 3.04 22.16 -11.93
N GLU A 169 4.21 22.79 -12.08
CA GLU A 169 5.21 22.88 -11.00
C GLU A 169 4.68 23.69 -9.81
N CYS A 170 4.00 24.81 -10.07
CA CYS A 170 3.31 25.57 -9.04
C CYS A 170 2.20 24.73 -8.38
N PHE A 171 1.39 24.03 -9.17
CA PHE A 171 0.33 23.16 -8.66
C PHE A 171 0.89 22.00 -7.79
N GLU A 172 2.04 21.45 -8.13
CA GLU A 172 2.71 20.41 -7.34
C GLU A 172 3.12 20.91 -5.94
N HIS A 173 3.60 22.16 -5.84
CA HIS A 173 4.04 22.78 -4.59
C HIS A 173 2.87 23.34 -3.77
N CYS A 174 1.82 23.83 -4.42
CA CYS A 174 0.66 24.50 -3.83
C CYS A 174 -0.51 23.52 -3.59
N GLN A 175 -0.35 22.60 -2.63
CA GLN A 175 -1.30 21.49 -2.42
C GLN A 175 -2.62 21.89 -1.74
N LYS A 176 -2.74 23.09 -1.16
CA LYS A 176 -3.95 23.52 -0.43
C LYS A 176 -5.10 23.84 -1.40
N ASN A 177 -4.82 24.63 -2.44
CA ASN A 177 -5.85 25.10 -3.38
C ASN A 177 -5.83 24.34 -4.72
N LYS A 178 -5.93 23.01 -4.65
CA LYS A 178 -5.93 22.15 -5.87
C LYS A 178 -7.03 22.51 -6.86
N LYS A 179 -8.21 22.86 -6.35
CA LYS A 179 -9.40 23.23 -7.15
C LYS A 179 -9.10 24.44 -8.05
N PHE A 180 -8.33 25.42 -7.57
CA PHE A 180 -7.96 26.62 -8.32
C PHE A 180 -7.15 26.26 -9.57
N PHE A 181 -6.05 25.51 -9.41
CA PHE A 181 -5.18 25.13 -10.54
C PHE A 181 -5.91 24.25 -11.56
N ILE A 182 -6.77 23.33 -11.10
CA ILE A 182 -7.62 22.53 -11.98
C ILE A 182 -8.55 23.42 -12.81
N ASN A 183 -9.22 24.38 -12.17
CA ASN A 183 -10.13 25.30 -12.84
C ASN A 183 -9.39 26.21 -13.83
N LEU A 184 -8.20 26.70 -13.47
CA LEU A 184 -7.33 27.47 -14.34
C LEU A 184 -6.94 26.68 -15.60
N LEU A 185 -6.47 25.45 -15.45
CA LEU A 185 -6.10 24.57 -16.58
C LEU A 185 -7.30 24.28 -17.49
N LYS A 186 -8.50 24.04 -16.92
CA LYS A 186 -9.75 23.88 -17.67
C LYS A 186 -10.10 25.13 -18.47
N LYS A 187 -9.97 26.33 -17.87
CA LYS A 187 -10.27 27.62 -18.49
C LYS A 187 -9.27 28.00 -19.59
N ILE A 188 -7.98 27.65 -19.43
CA ILE A 188 -6.93 27.80 -20.45
C ILE A 188 -7.15 26.86 -21.64
N GLN A 189 -7.94 25.77 -21.47
CA GLN A 189 -8.22 24.76 -22.50
C GLN A 189 -6.94 24.06 -22.99
N VAL A 190 -6.08 23.65 -22.04
CA VAL A 190 -4.87 22.89 -22.35
C VAL A 190 -5.25 21.55 -23.00
N VAL A 191 -4.61 21.23 -24.13
CA VAL A 191 -4.85 19.97 -24.85
C VAL A 191 -4.35 18.79 -23.99
N LYS A 192 -5.23 17.79 -23.80
CA LYS A 192 -4.98 16.63 -22.94
C LYS A 192 -3.72 15.85 -23.35
N GLU A 193 -3.46 15.72 -24.65
CA GLU A 193 -2.27 15.05 -25.20
C GLU A 193 -0.96 15.73 -24.78
N TYR A 194 -0.88 17.06 -24.85
CA TYR A 194 0.32 17.80 -24.45
C TYR A 194 0.53 17.69 -22.94
N LEU A 195 -0.54 17.77 -22.15
CA LEU A 195 -0.47 17.60 -20.71
C LEU A 195 0.08 16.22 -20.32
N CYS A 196 -0.38 15.17 -21.01
CA CYS A 196 0.12 13.81 -20.84
C CYS A 196 1.60 13.69 -21.23
N ALA A 197 2.03 14.35 -22.31
CA ALA A 197 3.43 14.31 -22.76
C ALA A 197 4.37 15.03 -21.78
N ILE A 198 3.96 16.19 -21.24
CA ILE A 198 4.73 16.94 -20.23
C ILE A 198 4.93 16.08 -18.97
N LEU A 199 3.86 15.47 -18.45
CA LEU A 199 3.97 14.57 -17.30
C LEU A 199 4.81 13.33 -17.63
N GLY A 200 4.66 12.76 -18.83
CA GLY A 200 5.48 11.65 -19.29
C GLY A 200 6.97 11.98 -19.30
N PHE A 201 7.34 13.20 -19.71
CA PHE A 201 8.70 13.70 -19.62
C PHE A 201 9.18 13.86 -18.17
N LYS A 202 8.35 14.42 -17.27
CA LYS A 202 8.66 14.49 -15.83
C LYS A 202 8.88 13.10 -15.23
N TYR A 203 8.02 12.12 -15.52
CA TYR A 203 8.21 10.75 -15.05
C TYR A 203 9.49 10.12 -15.60
N SER A 204 9.79 10.36 -16.88
CA SER A 204 11.01 9.86 -17.55
C SER A 204 12.29 10.44 -16.92
N PHE A 205 12.25 11.68 -16.43
CA PHE A 205 13.37 12.29 -15.73
C PHE A 205 13.79 11.53 -14.46
N TYR A 206 12.83 10.91 -13.76
CA TYR A 206 13.04 10.13 -12.55
C TYR A 206 13.35 8.65 -12.79
N GLN A 207 13.48 8.20 -14.04
CA GLN A 207 13.80 6.80 -14.37
C GLN A 207 15.30 6.47 -14.34
N GLY A 208 16.17 7.47 -14.18
CA GLY A 208 17.62 7.28 -14.10
C GLY A 208 18.12 6.71 -12.77
N ASN A 209 19.32 6.14 -12.76
CA ASN A 209 19.96 5.60 -11.56
C ASN A 209 20.03 6.66 -10.44
N ASN A 210 19.68 6.25 -9.21
CA ASN A 210 19.63 7.07 -7.98
C ASN A 210 18.57 8.19 -7.93
N LYS A 211 17.69 8.33 -8.92
CA LYS A 211 16.57 9.28 -8.82
C LYS A 211 15.33 8.60 -8.24
N LYS A 212 14.69 9.25 -7.27
CA LYS A 212 13.44 8.81 -6.67
C LYS A 212 12.31 9.68 -7.19
N THR A 213 11.23 9.05 -7.66
CA THR A 213 10.05 9.80 -8.09
C THR A 213 9.36 10.38 -6.84
N PRO A 214 9.17 11.71 -6.76
CA PRO A 214 8.55 12.34 -5.60
C PRO A 214 7.05 12.01 -5.53
N PHE A 215 6.51 11.88 -4.32
CA PHE A 215 5.10 11.53 -4.14
C PHE A 215 4.14 12.64 -4.58
N SER A 216 4.57 13.90 -4.47
CA SER A 216 3.83 15.09 -4.95
C SER A 216 3.43 14.98 -6.42
N LEU A 217 4.30 14.43 -7.27
CA LEU A 217 4.03 14.19 -8.69
C LEU A 217 2.91 13.15 -8.90
N TYR A 218 2.82 12.13 -8.05
CA TYR A 218 1.70 11.18 -8.09
C TYR A 218 0.39 11.85 -7.68
N THR A 219 0.41 12.67 -6.63
CA THR A 219 -0.77 13.44 -6.18
C THR A 219 -1.27 14.40 -7.26
N LEU A 220 -0.36 15.11 -7.92
CA LEU A 220 -0.65 15.98 -9.06
C LEU A 220 -1.34 15.19 -10.18
N THR A 221 -0.74 14.06 -10.58
CA THR A 221 -1.26 13.22 -11.67
C THR A 221 -2.62 12.62 -11.33
N ALA A 222 -2.81 12.17 -10.08
CA ALA A 222 -4.10 11.68 -9.58
C ALA A 222 -5.19 12.74 -9.66
N ALA A 223 -4.90 13.98 -9.26
CA ALA A 223 -5.85 15.10 -9.32
C ALA A 223 -6.27 15.45 -10.76
N LEU A 224 -5.32 15.36 -11.71
CA LEU A 224 -5.59 15.58 -13.13
C LEU A 224 -6.41 14.44 -13.76
N ILE A 225 -6.16 13.19 -13.37
CA ILE A 225 -6.97 12.03 -13.80
C ILE A 225 -8.40 12.14 -13.25
N GLN A 226 -8.57 12.51 -11.98
CA GLN A 226 -9.88 12.66 -11.35
C GLN A 226 -10.77 13.70 -12.06
N ASN A 227 -10.15 14.73 -12.65
CA ASN A 227 -10.84 15.79 -13.39
C ASN A 227 -10.93 15.54 -14.89
N ASP A 228 -10.66 14.31 -15.36
CA ASP A 228 -10.65 13.92 -16.77
C ASP A 228 -9.72 14.79 -17.66
N MET A 229 -8.64 15.34 -17.09
CA MET A 229 -7.67 16.14 -17.85
C MET A 229 -6.64 15.24 -18.55
N ILE A 230 -6.46 14.01 -18.08
CA ILE A 230 -5.49 13.04 -18.62
C ILE A 230 -6.10 11.65 -18.62
N ASN A 231 -5.81 10.89 -19.68
CA ASN A 231 -6.20 9.49 -19.77
C ASN A 231 -5.20 8.61 -19.00
N THR A 232 -5.68 7.87 -18.00
CA THR A 232 -4.91 6.93 -17.18
C THR A 232 -4.07 5.97 -18.02
N MET A 233 -4.61 5.41 -19.10
CA MET A 233 -3.89 4.42 -19.92
C MET A 233 -2.76 5.03 -20.74
N LYS A 234 -2.91 6.29 -21.19
CA LYS A 234 -1.86 6.99 -21.94
C LYS A 234 -0.67 7.30 -21.04
N ILE A 235 -0.90 7.78 -19.81
CA ILE A 235 0.20 8.13 -18.89
C ILE A 235 0.97 6.89 -18.41
N LEU A 236 0.29 5.75 -18.23
CA LEU A 236 0.93 4.48 -17.86
C LEU A 236 1.97 3.98 -18.87
N ALA A 237 1.86 4.37 -20.14
CA ALA A 237 2.82 4.01 -21.18
C ALA A 237 4.21 4.64 -20.93
N TYR A 238 4.24 5.80 -20.27
CA TYR A 238 5.47 6.50 -19.89
C TYR A 238 6.04 6.03 -18.55
N MET A 239 5.29 5.23 -17.77
CA MET A 239 5.67 4.84 -16.42
C MET A 239 6.46 3.53 -16.37
N VAL A 240 7.44 3.49 -15.46
CA VAL A 240 8.28 2.33 -15.15
C VAL A 240 7.88 1.79 -13.77
N PRO A 241 8.02 0.49 -13.49
CA PRO A 241 8.48 -0.61 -14.34
C PRO A 241 7.44 -1.19 -15.30
N LYS A 242 7.93 -1.87 -16.35
CA LYS A 242 7.12 -2.72 -17.24
C LYS A 242 6.58 -3.93 -16.47
N THR A 243 5.48 -4.51 -16.96
CA THR A 243 4.76 -5.60 -16.28
C THR A 243 5.63 -6.79 -15.91
N GLU A 244 6.58 -7.20 -16.77
CA GLU A 244 7.47 -8.32 -16.48
C GLU A 244 8.44 -8.04 -15.32
N ALA A 245 8.98 -6.82 -15.23
CA ALA A 245 9.81 -6.42 -14.11
C ALA A 245 9.01 -6.35 -12.78
N ILE A 246 7.72 -6.03 -12.83
CA ILE A 246 6.83 -6.09 -11.65
C ILE A 246 6.67 -7.53 -11.18
N LYS A 247 6.44 -8.48 -12.09
CA LYS A 247 6.32 -9.91 -11.76
C LYS A 247 7.60 -10.45 -11.15
N GLU A 248 8.76 -10.07 -11.69
CA GLU A 248 10.06 -10.46 -11.12
C GLU A 248 10.27 -9.89 -9.72
N GLY A 249 10.02 -8.58 -9.54
CA GLY A 249 10.10 -7.94 -8.23
C GLY A 249 9.13 -8.56 -7.21
N HIS A 250 7.94 -8.98 -7.65
CA HIS A 250 6.99 -9.69 -6.79
C HIS A 250 7.51 -11.06 -6.36
N ARG A 251 8.04 -11.87 -7.29
CA ARG A 251 8.66 -13.17 -6.96
C ARG A 251 9.84 -13.02 -6.00
N ALA A 252 10.70 -12.03 -6.24
CA ALA A 252 11.82 -11.71 -5.35
C ALA A 252 11.34 -11.34 -3.94
N ARG A 253 10.26 -10.57 -3.81
CA ARG A 253 9.64 -10.24 -2.51
C ARG A 253 9.09 -11.49 -1.81
N MET A 254 8.40 -12.38 -2.53
CA MET A 254 7.88 -13.62 -1.95
C MET A 254 9.02 -14.49 -1.40
N SER A 255 10.12 -14.62 -2.15
CA SER A 255 11.30 -15.38 -1.71
C SER A 255 11.98 -14.73 -0.49
N ASN A 256 12.14 -13.40 -0.50
CA ASN A 256 12.71 -12.67 0.63
C ASN A 256 11.85 -12.80 1.89
N ALA A 257 10.51 -12.80 1.76
CA ALA A 257 9.62 -13.00 2.89
C ALA A 257 9.74 -14.41 3.50
N LEU A 258 9.97 -15.44 2.68
CA LEU A 258 10.23 -16.79 3.16
C LEU A 258 11.56 -16.85 3.93
N GLU A 259 12.61 -16.21 3.43
CA GLU A 259 13.90 -16.09 4.12
C GLU A 259 13.77 -15.35 5.45
N ARG A 260 13.07 -14.21 5.46
CA ARG A 260 12.76 -13.41 6.66
C ARG A 260 12.03 -14.24 7.71
N SER A 261 10.99 -14.97 7.29
CA SER A 261 10.26 -15.90 8.17
C SER A 261 11.20 -16.96 8.74
N SER A 262 11.93 -17.68 7.89
CA SER A 262 12.80 -18.78 8.31
C SER A 262 13.90 -18.33 9.28
N LYS A 263 14.49 -17.14 9.04
CA LYS A 263 15.51 -16.58 9.94
C LYS A 263 14.89 -16.17 11.28
N ALA A 264 13.69 -15.59 11.27
CA ALA A 264 12.99 -15.19 12.49
C ALA A 264 12.61 -16.38 13.40
N GLU A 265 12.43 -17.58 12.84
CA GLU A 265 12.18 -18.81 13.62
C GLU A 265 13.38 -19.25 14.46
N THR A 266 14.59 -18.85 14.06
CA THR A 266 15.83 -19.17 14.77
C THR A 266 16.25 -18.00 15.65
N ILE A 267 16.36 -18.25 16.95
CA ILE A 267 16.91 -17.27 17.89
C ILE A 267 18.38 -17.61 18.11
N ALA A 268 19.28 -16.88 17.45
CA ALA A 268 20.71 -17.00 17.64
C ALA A 268 21.11 -16.37 18.99
N THR A 269 21.05 -17.14 20.07
CA THR A 269 21.47 -16.69 21.41
C THR A 269 23.01 -16.59 21.56
N ALA A 270 23.77 -17.01 20.55
CA ALA A 270 25.23 -17.18 20.63
C ALA A 270 26.06 -15.98 20.13
N GLN A 271 25.45 -14.99 19.46
CA GLN A 271 26.17 -13.88 18.83
C GLN A 271 25.52 -12.55 19.20
N MET A 272 25.72 -12.00 20.41
CA MET A 272 25.50 -10.57 20.69
C MET A 272 25.95 -10.12 22.10
N PRO A 273 26.24 -8.81 22.29
CA PRO A 273 26.95 -8.28 23.46
C PRO A 273 26.12 -8.28 24.72
N MET A 274 26.80 -8.52 25.84
CA MET A 274 26.23 -8.58 27.18
C MET A 274 25.85 -7.19 27.68
N ASP A 275 24.56 -6.93 27.92
CA ASP A 275 24.13 -5.79 28.72
C ASP A 275 24.13 -6.17 30.21
N ALA A 276 25.15 -5.72 30.93
CA ALA A 276 25.34 -5.95 32.36
C ALA A 276 24.49 -5.03 33.28
N ARG A 277 23.38 -4.48 32.79
CA ARG A 277 22.61 -3.44 33.51
C ARG A 277 21.31 -3.91 34.16
N SER A 278 21.03 -5.21 34.21
CA SER A 278 19.86 -5.76 34.93
C SER A 278 20.24 -6.65 36.12
N ILE A 279 21.34 -6.33 36.83
CA ILE A 279 21.88 -7.16 37.93
C ILE A 279 21.43 -6.70 39.34
N GLU A 280 20.75 -5.58 39.52
CA GLU A 280 20.54 -5.03 40.88
C GLU A 280 19.22 -5.35 41.62
N GLU A 281 18.39 -6.32 41.20
CA GLU A 281 17.20 -6.71 42.00
C GLU A 281 17.03 -8.22 42.26
N ALA A 282 18.11 -8.95 42.44
CA ALA A 282 18.03 -10.30 43.03
C ALA A 282 19.31 -10.66 43.81
N SER A 283 19.57 -9.96 44.92
CA SER A 283 20.52 -10.45 45.92
C SER A 283 19.85 -11.53 46.78
N GLY A 284 20.27 -12.79 46.58
CA GLY A 284 19.95 -13.87 47.52
C GLY A 284 19.96 -15.27 46.93
N GLY A 285 21.13 -15.81 46.57
CA GLY A 285 21.28 -17.24 46.30
C GLY A 285 22.45 -17.56 45.39
N GLY A 286 23.48 -18.24 45.93
CA GLY A 286 24.65 -18.67 45.18
C GLY A 286 24.30 -19.65 44.06
N GLY A 287 24.39 -19.16 42.82
CA GLY A 287 24.38 -19.92 41.58
C GLY A 287 25.01 -19.06 40.49
N ALA A 288 25.89 -19.62 39.66
CA ALA A 288 26.62 -18.88 38.62
C ALA A 288 25.66 -18.03 37.75
N PRO A 289 26.01 -16.77 37.42
CA PRO A 289 25.12 -15.90 36.66
C PRO A 289 25.06 -16.39 35.23
N THR A 290 24.01 -17.15 34.90
CA THR A 290 23.68 -17.41 33.49
C THR A 290 22.96 -16.15 33.02
N THR A 291 23.67 -15.26 32.33
CA THR A 291 23.13 -14.01 31.79
C THR A 291 22.02 -14.32 30.77
N THR A 292 20.78 -14.40 31.23
CA THR A 292 19.63 -14.70 30.38
C THR A 292 19.18 -13.46 29.63
N ILE A 293 19.35 -13.47 28.30
CA ILE A 293 18.82 -12.44 27.39
C ILE A 293 17.31 -12.27 27.64
N SER A 294 16.83 -11.03 27.78
CA SER A 294 15.42 -10.73 28.03
C SER A 294 14.52 -10.96 26.81
N PHE A 295 13.21 -11.14 27.02
CA PHE A 295 12.23 -11.31 25.93
C PHE A 295 12.18 -10.10 24.99
N THR A 296 12.28 -8.89 25.55
CA THR A 296 12.27 -7.64 24.77
C THR A 296 13.50 -7.54 23.89
N THR A 297 14.68 -7.91 24.40
CA THR A 297 15.92 -7.96 23.61
C THR A 297 15.79 -8.95 22.45
N VAL A 298 15.22 -10.13 22.66
CA VAL A 298 14.98 -11.12 21.60
C VAL A 298 14.04 -10.57 20.52
N ALA A 299 12.95 -9.92 20.93
CA ALA A 299 12.02 -9.29 19.99
C ALA A 299 12.73 -8.21 19.16
N GLN A 300 13.53 -7.34 19.79
CA GLN A 300 14.29 -6.30 19.11
C GLN A 300 15.33 -6.86 18.14
N ILE A 301 16.03 -7.94 18.48
CA ILE A 301 16.97 -8.61 17.58
C ILE A 301 16.24 -9.09 16.33
N GLN A 302 15.09 -9.75 16.49
CA GLN A 302 14.27 -10.17 15.36
C GLN A 302 13.81 -8.99 14.50
N GLU A 303 13.37 -7.87 15.10
CA GLU A 303 12.98 -6.68 14.33
C GLU A 303 14.16 -6.06 13.58
N ASN A 304 15.35 -6.00 14.19
CA ASN A 304 16.54 -5.46 13.56
C ASN A 304 17.03 -6.33 12.40
N ASP A 305 17.04 -7.65 12.57
CA ASP A 305 17.39 -8.58 11.49
C ASP A 305 16.37 -8.55 10.36
N ASP A 306 15.09 -8.41 10.69
CA ASP A 306 14.01 -8.24 9.72
C ASP A 306 14.18 -6.95 8.92
N ALA A 307 14.48 -5.82 9.59
CA ALA A 307 14.72 -4.53 8.95
C ALA A 307 15.92 -4.57 7.98
N ARG A 308 17.01 -5.26 8.37
CA ARG A 308 18.18 -5.47 7.50
C ARG A 308 17.82 -6.27 6.25
N LEU A 309 17.04 -7.35 6.38
CA LEU A 309 16.61 -8.16 5.26
C LEU A 309 15.56 -7.46 4.36
N ALA A 310 14.84 -6.49 4.92
CA ALA A 310 13.77 -5.75 4.24
C ALA A 310 14.26 -4.45 3.55
N GLU A 311 15.53 -4.05 3.69
CA GLU A 311 16.04 -2.74 3.24
C GLU A 311 15.65 -2.40 1.78
N LYS A 312 15.80 -3.35 0.87
CA LYS A 312 15.46 -3.22 -0.57
C LYS A 312 13.97 -3.33 -0.89
N PHE A 313 13.14 -3.65 0.10
CA PHE A 313 11.70 -3.86 -0.05
C PHE A 313 10.87 -2.89 0.81
N THR A 314 11.52 -1.88 1.41
CA THR A 314 10.85 -0.82 2.17
C THR A 314 9.84 -0.05 1.31
N GLU A 315 8.76 0.41 1.93
CA GLU A 315 7.67 1.13 1.26
C GLU A 315 8.19 2.33 0.45
N ASP A 316 9.05 3.17 1.05
CA ASP A 316 9.62 4.35 0.39
C ASP A 316 10.46 4.00 -0.84
N TYR A 317 11.23 2.91 -0.76
CA TYR A 317 12.03 2.43 -1.88
C TYR A 317 11.13 1.94 -3.02
N VAL A 318 10.07 1.20 -2.70
CA VAL A 318 9.16 0.62 -3.69
C VAL A 318 8.32 1.71 -4.36
N LEU A 319 7.81 2.69 -3.60
CA LEU A 319 7.05 3.81 -4.16
C LEU A 319 7.91 4.76 -4.99
N ALA A 320 9.19 4.89 -4.65
CA ALA A 320 10.14 5.68 -5.44
C ALA A 320 10.53 5.03 -6.77
N THR A 321 10.58 3.70 -6.82
CA THR A 321 11.02 2.90 -7.98
C THR A 321 9.87 2.43 -8.86
N ASN A 322 8.69 2.19 -8.27
CA ASN A 322 7.49 1.73 -8.98
C ASN A 322 6.48 2.85 -9.14
N GLN A 323 6.55 3.55 -10.27
CA GLN A 323 5.70 4.70 -10.57
C GLN A 323 4.22 4.35 -10.69
N LYS A 324 3.91 3.14 -11.19
CA LYS A 324 2.53 2.67 -11.31
C LYS A 324 1.89 2.43 -9.95
N LEU A 325 2.64 1.86 -9.01
CA LEU A 325 2.18 1.69 -7.64
C LEU A 325 2.02 3.06 -6.95
N GLY A 326 3.00 3.96 -7.11
CA GLY A 326 2.91 5.31 -6.57
C GLY A 326 1.67 6.07 -7.03
N LEU A 327 1.33 5.98 -8.32
CA LEU A 327 0.09 6.54 -8.86
C LEU A 327 -1.16 5.88 -8.27
N ALA A 328 -1.19 4.55 -8.16
CA ALA A 328 -2.31 3.84 -7.55
C ALA A 328 -2.53 4.26 -6.09
N CYS A 329 -1.46 4.45 -5.30
CA CYS A 329 -1.53 4.99 -3.94
C CYS A 329 -2.16 6.38 -3.93
N ALA A 330 -1.67 7.31 -4.77
CA ALA A 330 -2.19 8.67 -4.82
C ALA A 330 -3.66 8.75 -5.28
N LEU A 331 -4.07 7.89 -6.21
CA LEU A 331 -5.47 7.79 -6.64
C LEU A 331 -6.38 7.33 -5.48
N LEU A 332 -5.95 6.36 -4.68
CA LEU A 332 -6.69 5.93 -3.49
C LEU A 332 -6.76 7.02 -2.42
N GLU A 333 -5.68 7.77 -2.20
CA GLU A 333 -5.71 8.90 -1.27
C GLU A 333 -6.62 10.03 -1.72
N SER A 334 -6.79 10.22 -3.04
CA SER A 334 -7.77 11.15 -3.61
C SER A 334 -9.21 10.62 -3.58
N GLY A 335 -9.44 9.38 -3.15
CA GLY A 335 -10.76 8.74 -3.07
C GLY A 335 -11.25 8.07 -4.37
N ASN A 336 -10.46 8.11 -5.45
CA ASN A 336 -10.84 7.58 -6.76
C ASN A 336 -10.61 6.06 -6.86
N TRP A 337 -11.54 5.29 -6.29
CA TRP A 337 -11.48 3.82 -6.28
C TRP A 337 -11.51 3.21 -7.67
N GLN A 338 -12.38 3.68 -8.57
CA GLN A 338 -12.58 3.05 -9.89
C GLN A 338 -11.30 3.08 -10.73
N GLN A 339 -10.64 4.23 -10.83
CA GLN A 339 -9.38 4.32 -11.57
C GLN A 339 -8.26 3.54 -10.88
N ALA A 340 -8.18 3.58 -9.54
CA ALA A 340 -7.22 2.79 -8.79
C ALA A 340 -7.41 1.28 -9.00
N GLN A 341 -8.66 0.79 -9.03
CA GLN A 341 -8.99 -0.61 -9.29
C GLN A 341 -8.43 -1.07 -10.64
N THR A 342 -8.63 -0.28 -11.70
CA THR A 342 -8.09 -0.61 -13.04
C THR A 342 -6.56 -0.71 -13.09
N LEU A 343 -5.86 -0.01 -12.19
CA LEU A 343 -4.40 -0.11 -12.05
C LEU A 343 -4.01 -1.34 -11.23
N ILE A 344 -4.69 -1.57 -10.11
CA ILE A 344 -4.42 -2.70 -9.20
C ILE A 344 -4.67 -4.03 -9.92
N ASP A 345 -5.72 -4.13 -10.74
CA ASP A 345 -6.05 -5.33 -11.53
C ASP A 345 -4.96 -5.71 -12.55
N ARG A 346 -4.06 -4.78 -12.89
CA ARG A 346 -2.93 -5.02 -13.81
C ARG A 346 -1.66 -5.46 -13.07
N LEU A 347 -1.67 -5.41 -11.74
CA LEU A 347 -0.57 -5.85 -10.88
C LEU A 347 -0.79 -7.32 -10.48
N PRO A 348 0.26 -8.05 -10.08
CA PRO A 348 0.10 -9.38 -9.51
C PRO A 348 -0.81 -9.35 -8.28
N GLU A 349 -1.45 -10.48 -8.01
CA GLU A 349 -2.36 -10.66 -6.87
C GLU A 349 -1.71 -10.19 -5.56
N TYR A 350 -2.45 -9.38 -4.80
CA TYR A 350 -2.00 -8.74 -3.55
C TYR A 350 -0.74 -7.86 -3.63
N TYR A 351 -0.09 -7.68 -4.80
CA TYR A 351 1.16 -6.93 -4.89
C TYR A 351 1.04 -5.50 -4.36
N ALA A 352 -0.02 -4.80 -4.73
CA ALA A 352 -0.23 -3.40 -4.35
C ALA A 352 -0.33 -3.24 -2.82
N VAL A 353 -1.16 -4.09 -2.21
CA VAL A 353 -1.46 -4.08 -0.78
C VAL A 353 -0.29 -4.65 0.04
N GLN A 354 0.51 -5.56 -0.53
CA GLN A 354 1.78 -6.04 0.04
C GLN A 354 2.88 -4.98 0.05
N SER A 355 2.89 -4.08 -0.93
CA SER A 355 4.01 -3.16 -1.16
C SER A 355 3.95 -1.89 -0.31
N SER A 356 2.76 -1.49 0.12
CA SER A 356 2.53 -0.18 0.73
C SER A 356 1.46 -0.24 1.81
N ALA A 357 1.84 0.08 3.05
CA ALA A 357 0.89 0.23 4.14
C ALA A 357 0.03 1.48 3.96
N ARG A 358 0.59 2.54 3.35
CA ARG A 358 -0.14 3.76 2.97
C ARG A 358 -1.34 3.44 2.05
N LEU A 359 -1.14 2.58 1.05
CA LEU A 359 -2.21 2.10 0.18
C LEU A 359 -3.33 1.41 0.97
N CYS A 360 -2.95 0.53 1.90
CA CYS A 360 -3.91 -0.20 2.74
C CYS A 360 -4.75 0.77 3.59
N ARG A 361 -4.10 1.76 4.23
CA ARG A 361 -4.79 2.77 5.06
C ARG A 361 -5.72 3.64 4.23
N ALA A 362 -5.32 4.04 3.02
CA ALA A 362 -6.15 4.79 2.10
C ALA A 362 -7.37 3.98 1.67
N LEU A 363 -7.20 2.71 1.29
CA LEU A 363 -8.31 1.84 0.93
C LEU A 363 -9.26 1.59 2.11
N CYS A 364 -8.72 1.34 3.32
CA CYS A 364 -9.53 1.25 4.54
C CYS A 364 -10.29 2.56 4.82
N LYS A 365 -9.75 3.74 4.49
CA LYS A 365 -10.45 5.03 4.62
C LYS A 365 -11.67 5.11 3.70
N ILE A 366 -11.50 4.74 2.43
CA ILE A 366 -12.61 4.72 1.46
C ILE A 366 -13.70 3.75 1.92
N VAL A 367 -13.30 2.55 2.36
CA VAL A 367 -14.21 1.53 2.89
C VAL A 367 -14.94 2.03 4.15
N GLU A 368 -14.23 2.66 5.08
CA GLU A 368 -14.83 3.20 6.30
C GLU A 368 -15.83 4.31 6.02
N ASN A 369 -15.53 5.22 5.09
CA ASN A 369 -16.45 6.28 4.69
C ASN A 369 -17.75 5.71 4.09
N ALA A 370 -17.65 4.68 3.25
CA ALA A 370 -18.81 4.00 2.67
C ALA A 370 -19.63 3.21 3.71
N LEU A 371 -18.96 2.63 4.71
CA LEU A 371 -19.59 1.87 5.80
C LEU A 371 -20.20 2.74 6.89
N GLN A 372 -19.71 3.97 7.08
CA GLN A 372 -20.09 4.84 8.19
C GLN A 372 -21.62 5.03 8.37
N PRO A 373 -22.42 5.34 7.34
CA PRO A 373 -23.87 5.51 7.50
C PRO A 373 -24.55 4.21 7.94
N PHE A 374 -24.20 3.09 7.30
CA PHE A 374 -24.73 1.76 7.62
C PHE A 374 -24.38 1.31 9.05
N TYR A 375 -23.11 1.48 9.43
CA TYR A 375 -22.61 1.14 10.76
C TYR A 375 -23.36 1.92 11.83
N SER A 376 -23.56 3.22 11.63
CA SER A 376 -24.27 4.09 12.58
C SER A 376 -25.74 3.68 12.79
N LYS A 377 -26.36 3.06 11.78
CA LYS A 377 -27.75 2.57 11.82
C LYS A 377 -27.88 1.24 12.57
N HIS A 378 -26.95 0.32 12.36
CA HIS A 378 -27.02 -1.05 12.88
C HIS A 378 -26.29 -1.25 14.21
N TRP A 379 -25.30 -0.42 14.52
CA TRP A 379 -24.59 -0.45 15.79
C TRP A 379 -24.93 0.79 16.61
N PRO A 380 -25.61 0.66 17.77
CA PRO A 380 -25.96 1.82 18.58
C PRO A 380 -24.69 2.56 19.01
N LYS A 381 -24.71 3.89 18.89
CA LYS A 381 -23.66 4.74 19.45
C LYS A 381 -23.52 4.42 20.92
N SER A 382 -22.30 4.16 21.39
CA SER A 382 -22.06 4.15 22.83
C SER A 382 -22.38 5.53 23.38
N VAL A 383 -22.87 5.59 24.62
CA VAL A 383 -23.09 6.86 25.35
C VAL A 383 -21.82 7.73 25.39
N PHE A 384 -20.64 7.12 25.19
CA PHE A 384 -19.34 7.78 25.12
C PHE A 384 -18.98 8.39 23.75
N ALA A 385 -19.64 7.99 22.66
CA ALA A 385 -19.35 8.51 21.33
C ALA A 385 -19.73 9.99 21.19
N ASP A 386 -20.71 10.46 21.96
CA ASP A 386 -21.10 11.88 21.99
C ASP A 386 -20.12 12.74 22.81
N PHE A 387 -19.37 12.16 23.75
CA PHE A 387 -18.33 12.86 24.52
C PHE A 387 -17.05 13.13 23.72
N LEU A 388 -16.72 12.27 22.75
CA LEU A 388 -15.51 12.38 21.93
C LEU A 388 -15.65 13.32 20.72
N LYS A 389 -16.85 13.87 20.47
CA LYS A 389 -17.09 14.83 19.38
C LYS A 389 -16.61 16.26 19.67
N ARG A 390 -15.94 16.49 20.80
CA ARG A 390 -15.31 17.79 21.11
C ARG A 390 -13.81 17.72 20.81
N GLY A 391 -13.43 18.11 19.59
CA GLY A 391 -12.04 18.39 19.25
C GLY A 391 -11.51 17.59 18.06
N ASP A 392 -12.08 17.82 16.88
CA ASP A 392 -11.37 17.78 15.60
C ASP A 392 -12.33 18.39 14.56
N ASP A 393 -12.42 19.72 14.56
CA ASP A 393 -12.93 20.49 13.42
C ASP A 393 -11.82 20.50 12.36
N ASP A 394 -11.64 19.37 11.67
CA ASP A 394 -10.88 19.28 10.43
C ASP A 394 -11.90 19.39 9.28
N ASP A 395 -12.33 20.63 9.02
CA ASP A 395 -13.29 21.03 7.98
C ASP A 395 -12.84 20.68 6.54
N ASP A 396 -11.63 20.12 6.35
CA ASP A 396 -11.07 19.77 5.04
C ASP A 396 -11.43 18.34 4.55
N ALA A 397 -12.05 17.49 5.39
CA ALA A 397 -12.30 16.08 5.06
C ALA A 397 -13.61 15.82 4.30
N ASP A 398 -14.61 16.69 4.41
CA ASP A 398 -15.99 16.38 3.99
C ASP A 398 -16.25 16.59 2.49
N GLU A 399 -15.58 17.56 1.84
CA GLU A 399 -15.84 17.86 0.42
C GLU A 399 -15.05 17.01 -0.59
N ALA A 400 -13.95 16.35 -0.19
CA ALA A 400 -13.20 15.46 -1.09
C ALA A 400 -13.98 14.18 -1.45
N SER A 401 -15.02 13.84 -0.67
CA SER A 401 -15.84 12.63 -0.85
C SER A 401 -16.87 12.75 -1.99
N ALA A 402 -17.34 13.96 -2.30
CA ALA A 402 -18.42 14.17 -3.26
C ALA A 402 -17.96 14.19 -4.73
N ALA A 403 -16.70 14.55 -5.00
CA ALA A 403 -16.17 14.76 -6.35
C ALA A 403 -15.35 13.57 -6.89
N GLY A 404 -15.26 12.46 -6.17
CA GLY A 404 -14.17 11.50 -6.33
C GLY A 404 -14.51 10.09 -6.75
N GLY A 405 -15.61 9.81 -7.45
CA GLY A 405 -15.88 8.45 -8.01
C GLY A 405 -15.64 7.30 -7.01
N GLY A 406 -15.86 7.56 -5.72
CA GLY A 406 -15.56 6.67 -4.61
C GLY A 406 -16.55 5.53 -4.53
N LEU A 407 -16.43 4.72 -3.47
CA LEU A 407 -17.45 3.72 -3.17
C LEU A 407 -18.76 4.42 -2.78
N LEU A 408 -19.87 3.94 -3.33
CA LEU A 408 -21.19 4.42 -2.96
C LEU A 408 -21.46 4.11 -1.48
N PRO A 409 -22.16 5.00 -0.75
CA PRO A 409 -22.63 4.71 0.61
C PRO A 409 -23.40 3.39 0.66
N ILE A 410 -23.16 2.61 1.72
CA ILE A 410 -23.81 1.32 1.92
C ILE A 410 -25.12 1.54 2.68
N ASP A 411 -26.23 1.07 2.12
CA ASP A 411 -27.55 1.19 2.74
C ASP A 411 -28.20 -0.17 3.06
N SER A 412 -27.69 -1.26 2.46
CA SER A 412 -28.24 -2.61 2.58
C SER A 412 -27.17 -3.69 2.80
N TRP A 413 -27.60 -4.86 3.30
CA TRP A 413 -26.74 -6.05 3.40
C TRP A 413 -26.23 -6.54 2.05
N HIS A 414 -27.00 -6.32 0.98
CA HIS A 414 -26.57 -6.67 -0.38
C HIS A 414 -25.44 -5.76 -0.86
N ASP A 415 -25.48 -4.47 -0.53
CA ASP A 415 -24.40 -3.53 -0.86
C ASP A 415 -23.14 -3.81 -0.01
N LEU A 416 -23.31 -4.26 1.23
CA LEU A 416 -22.21 -4.82 2.02
C LEU A 416 -21.62 -6.08 1.37
N GLY A 417 -22.46 -6.92 0.75
CA GLY A 417 -22.02 -8.05 -0.06
C GLY A 417 -21.17 -7.63 -1.26
N LYS A 418 -21.52 -6.53 -1.94
CA LYS A 418 -20.69 -5.96 -3.03
C LYS A 418 -19.34 -5.46 -2.52
N LEU A 419 -19.30 -4.86 -1.33
CA LEU A 419 -18.06 -4.41 -0.68
C LEU A 419 -17.08 -5.56 -0.41
N ALA A 420 -17.55 -6.81 -0.26
CA ALA A 420 -16.69 -7.98 -0.10
C ALA A 420 -15.62 -8.08 -1.21
N SER A 421 -15.97 -7.70 -2.43
CA SER A 421 -15.01 -7.63 -3.55
C SER A 421 -13.84 -6.68 -3.29
N VAL A 422 -14.11 -5.53 -2.66
CA VAL A 422 -13.08 -4.56 -2.25
C VAL A 422 -12.25 -5.10 -1.09
N LEU A 423 -12.90 -5.76 -0.13
CA LEU A 423 -12.23 -6.39 1.01
C LEU A 423 -11.26 -7.50 0.55
N TRP A 424 -11.58 -8.23 -0.52
CA TRP A 424 -10.69 -9.24 -1.08
C TRP A 424 -9.38 -8.69 -1.64
N TYR A 425 -9.35 -7.45 -2.18
CA TYR A 425 -8.07 -6.82 -2.55
C TYR A 425 -7.20 -6.61 -1.32
N LEU A 426 -7.83 -6.27 -0.19
CA LEU A 426 -7.16 -5.89 1.05
C LEU A 426 -6.70 -7.10 1.86
N GLY A 427 -7.54 -8.15 1.93
CA GLY A 427 -7.27 -9.39 2.64
C GLY A 427 -7.01 -9.16 4.15
N PRO A 428 -6.02 -9.83 4.75
CA PRO A 428 -5.72 -9.73 6.19
C PRO A 428 -5.19 -8.36 6.61
N ARG A 429 -4.79 -7.50 5.66
CA ARG A 429 -4.18 -6.19 5.95
C ARG A 429 -5.19 -5.16 6.45
N ILE A 430 -6.44 -5.55 6.63
CA ILE A 430 -7.48 -4.72 7.25
C ILE A 430 -7.08 -4.35 8.68
N ALA A 431 -6.20 -5.16 9.28
CA ALA A 431 -5.53 -4.91 10.55
C ALA A 431 -4.81 -3.57 10.65
N TYR A 432 -4.24 -3.05 9.53
CA TYR A 432 -3.51 -1.77 9.55
C TYR A 432 -4.38 -0.57 9.89
N ARG A 433 -5.71 -0.74 9.86
CA ARG A 433 -6.67 0.21 10.41
C ARG A 433 -7.70 -0.51 11.27
N ALA A 434 -7.41 -0.58 12.56
CA ALA A 434 -8.24 -1.27 13.56
C ALA A 434 -9.72 -0.82 13.53
N THR A 435 -9.99 0.47 13.29
CA THR A 435 -11.36 1.00 13.22
C THR A 435 -12.19 0.35 12.13
N THR A 436 -11.63 0.21 10.92
CA THR A 436 -12.29 -0.43 9.78
C THR A 436 -12.52 -1.91 10.05
N CYS A 437 -11.50 -2.62 10.56
CA CYS A 437 -11.60 -4.04 10.90
C CYS A 437 -12.73 -4.30 11.92
N VAL A 438 -12.75 -3.55 13.03
CA VAL A 438 -13.76 -3.70 14.08
C VAL A 438 -15.16 -3.35 13.58
N LYS A 439 -15.32 -2.31 12.75
CA LYS A 439 -16.63 -1.95 12.17
C LYS A 439 -17.18 -3.06 11.28
N VAL A 440 -16.36 -3.63 10.39
CA VAL A 440 -16.75 -4.76 9.54
C VAL A 440 -17.09 -5.97 10.40
N LEU A 441 -16.22 -6.34 11.36
CA LEU A 441 -16.44 -7.45 12.27
C LEU A 441 -17.78 -7.33 13.00
N ARG A 442 -18.09 -6.16 13.59
CA ARG A 442 -19.35 -5.94 14.31
C ARG A 442 -20.57 -6.01 13.39
N LEU A 443 -20.50 -5.47 12.18
CA LEU A 443 -21.59 -5.58 11.21
C LEU A 443 -21.85 -7.04 10.82
N LEU A 444 -20.79 -7.82 10.59
CA LEU A 444 -20.91 -9.26 10.34
C LEU A 444 -21.51 -10.00 11.55
N THR A 445 -21.11 -9.64 12.77
CA THR A 445 -21.71 -10.21 14.00
C THR A 445 -23.21 -9.92 14.07
N VAL A 446 -23.63 -8.69 13.75
CA VAL A 446 -25.06 -8.33 13.69
C VAL A 446 -25.79 -9.15 12.62
N TYR A 447 -25.20 -9.30 11.43
CA TYR A 447 -25.77 -10.11 10.36
C TYR A 447 -25.97 -11.58 10.78
N PHE A 448 -24.93 -12.22 11.32
CA PHE A 448 -24.99 -13.63 11.70
C PHE A 448 -25.83 -13.89 12.95
N ARG A 449 -26.11 -12.88 13.78
CA ARG A 449 -27.12 -12.94 14.85
C ARG A 449 -28.56 -12.78 14.35
N GLY A 450 -28.76 -12.17 13.18
CA GLY A 450 -30.07 -11.98 12.58
C GLY A 450 -30.75 -13.30 12.21
N ASN A 451 -32.09 -13.31 12.22
CA ASN A 451 -32.89 -14.50 11.92
C ASN A 451 -33.09 -14.75 10.42
N GLU A 452 -33.14 -13.68 9.61
CA GLU A 452 -33.31 -13.77 8.15
C GLU A 452 -31.93 -13.67 7.47
N LYS A 453 -31.46 -14.80 6.93
CA LYS A 453 -30.17 -14.90 6.26
C LYS A 453 -30.36 -15.35 4.82
N ASP A 454 -29.87 -14.55 3.89
CA ASP A 454 -29.70 -14.98 2.51
C ASP A 454 -28.50 -15.93 2.45
N GLU A 455 -28.71 -17.13 1.91
CA GLU A 455 -27.68 -18.16 1.77
C GLU A 455 -26.49 -17.68 0.92
N LYS A 456 -26.74 -16.90 -0.15
CA LYS A 456 -25.66 -16.39 -1.02
C LYS A 456 -24.80 -15.37 -0.28
N LEU A 457 -25.42 -14.43 0.42
CA LEU A 457 -24.70 -13.43 1.21
C LEU A 457 -23.96 -14.06 2.38
N SER A 458 -24.57 -15.06 3.03
CA SER A 458 -23.94 -15.80 4.12
C SER A 458 -22.63 -16.45 3.67
N ARG A 459 -22.60 -17.08 2.49
CA ARG A 459 -21.37 -17.65 1.92
C ARG A 459 -20.30 -16.58 1.68
N ILE A 460 -20.65 -15.46 1.05
CA ILE A 460 -19.73 -14.34 0.80
C ILE A 460 -19.14 -13.83 2.12
N PHE A 461 -19.98 -13.65 3.14
CA PHE A 461 -19.50 -13.16 4.44
C PHE A 461 -18.67 -14.20 5.19
N THR A 462 -19.00 -15.50 5.11
CA THR A 462 -18.15 -16.57 5.63
C THR A 462 -16.76 -16.55 4.98
N ASP A 463 -16.70 -16.33 3.66
CA ASP A 463 -15.42 -16.20 2.95
C ASP A 463 -14.64 -14.97 3.43
N VAL A 464 -15.29 -13.81 3.58
CA VAL A 464 -14.67 -12.58 4.15
C VAL A 464 -14.14 -12.82 5.56
N VAL A 465 -14.87 -13.56 6.41
CA VAL A 465 -14.40 -13.92 7.76
C VAL A 465 -13.14 -14.78 7.67
N SER A 466 -13.17 -15.81 6.81
CA SER A 466 -12.06 -16.78 6.69
C SER A 466 -10.79 -16.22 6.05
N GLU A 467 -10.92 -15.34 5.04
CA GLU A 467 -9.80 -14.81 4.24
C GLU A 467 -9.26 -13.49 4.77
N CYS A 468 -10.14 -12.62 5.29
CA CYS A 468 -9.80 -11.25 5.64
C CYS A 468 -9.78 -11.05 7.16
N ILE A 469 -10.91 -11.29 7.83
CA ILE A 469 -11.11 -10.85 9.21
C ILE A 469 -10.32 -11.72 10.20
N LEU A 470 -10.47 -13.03 10.16
CA LEU A 470 -9.77 -13.92 11.09
C LEU A 470 -8.23 -13.84 10.94
N PRO A 471 -7.65 -13.91 9.72
CA PRO A 471 -6.20 -13.83 9.58
C PRO A 471 -5.63 -12.42 9.86
N SER A 472 -6.47 -11.37 9.87
CA SER A 472 -6.04 -10.02 10.25
C SER A 472 -5.53 -9.93 11.69
N LEU A 473 -5.96 -10.84 12.58
CA LEU A 473 -5.49 -10.88 13.96
C LEU A 473 -3.96 -11.03 14.07
N THR A 474 -3.33 -11.70 13.09
CA THR A 474 -1.88 -11.87 13.01
C THR A 474 -1.12 -10.59 12.67
N LEU A 475 -1.75 -9.67 11.93
CA LEU A 475 -1.15 -8.39 11.54
C LEU A 475 -1.53 -7.25 12.49
N ALA A 476 -2.54 -7.47 13.35
CA ALA A 476 -2.91 -6.51 14.38
C ALA A 476 -1.83 -6.49 15.47
N GLU A 477 -1.63 -5.32 16.07
CA GLU A 477 -0.87 -5.23 17.31
C GLU A 477 -1.55 -6.07 18.41
N THR A 478 -0.77 -6.59 19.37
CA THR A 478 -1.27 -7.51 20.41
C THR A 478 -2.47 -6.91 21.13
N ASN A 479 -3.68 -7.38 20.81
CA ASN A 479 -4.92 -6.82 21.33
C ASN A 479 -5.89 -7.93 21.77
N VAL A 480 -5.93 -8.14 23.08
CA VAL A 480 -6.84 -9.11 23.74
C VAL A 480 -8.30 -8.80 23.41
N ALA A 481 -8.67 -7.52 23.38
CA ALA A 481 -10.04 -7.11 23.11
C ALA A 481 -10.48 -7.43 21.68
N LEU A 482 -9.55 -7.34 20.70
CA LEU A 482 -9.84 -7.75 19.34
C LEU A 482 -10.06 -9.27 19.23
N SER A 483 -9.29 -10.07 19.96
CA SER A 483 -9.46 -11.53 20.03
C SER A 483 -10.83 -11.92 20.62
N GLU A 484 -11.28 -11.24 21.67
CA GLU A 484 -12.63 -11.46 22.24
C GLU A 484 -13.77 -10.95 21.35
N GLU A 485 -13.61 -9.79 20.69
CA GLU A 485 -14.57 -9.32 19.69
C GLU A 485 -14.67 -10.31 18.50
N MET A 486 -13.53 -10.85 18.04
CA MET A 486 -13.49 -11.91 17.03
C MET A 486 -14.28 -13.15 17.47
N TRP A 487 -14.15 -13.55 18.74
CA TRP A 487 -14.92 -14.65 19.30
C TRP A 487 -16.44 -14.41 19.24
N GLN A 488 -16.91 -13.16 19.44
CA GLN A 488 -18.34 -12.83 19.33
C GLN A 488 -18.93 -13.14 17.96
N LEU A 489 -18.12 -13.09 16.91
CA LEU A 489 -18.49 -13.48 15.55
C LEU A 489 -18.29 -14.99 15.33
N VAL A 490 -17.09 -15.50 15.63
CA VAL A 490 -16.67 -16.86 15.30
C VAL A 490 -17.53 -17.90 16.02
N GLN A 491 -17.94 -17.65 17.27
CA GLN A 491 -18.79 -18.59 18.04
C GLN A 491 -20.18 -18.81 17.45
N LEU A 492 -20.63 -17.93 16.54
CA LEU A 492 -21.93 -18.07 15.86
C LEU A 492 -21.92 -19.15 14.77
N PHE A 493 -20.73 -19.59 14.36
CA PHE A 493 -20.57 -20.65 13.37
C PHE A 493 -20.53 -22.04 14.04
N PRO A 494 -21.09 -23.07 13.39
CA PRO A 494 -20.88 -24.45 13.81
C PRO A 494 -19.40 -24.78 13.93
N TYR A 495 -19.04 -25.66 14.87
CA TYR A 495 -17.63 -25.97 15.15
C TYR A 495 -16.87 -26.48 13.90
N THR A 496 -17.55 -27.19 13.00
CA THR A 496 -16.98 -27.68 11.72
C THR A 496 -16.45 -26.54 10.86
N TRP A 497 -17.21 -25.46 10.73
CA TRP A 497 -16.81 -24.25 10.01
C TRP A 497 -15.70 -23.50 10.74
N ARG A 498 -15.78 -23.38 12.07
CA ARG A 498 -14.71 -22.76 12.88
C ARG A 498 -13.37 -23.47 12.68
N TYR A 499 -13.36 -24.79 12.77
CA TYR A 499 -12.13 -25.59 12.64
C TYR A 499 -11.58 -25.57 11.23
N TRP A 500 -12.45 -25.53 10.22
CA TRP A 500 -12.03 -25.27 8.84
C TRP A 500 -11.37 -23.89 8.70
N MET A 501 -11.93 -22.83 9.30
CA MET A 501 -11.32 -21.51 9.28
C MET A 501 -9.95 -21.50 9.98
N TYR A 502 -9.80 -22.20 11.11
CA TYR A 502 -8.51 -22.31 11.82
C TYR A 502 -7.46 -23.07 11.00
N ALA A 503 -7.86 -24.16 10.34
CA ALA A 503 -7.00 -24.90 9.43
C ALA A 503 -6.52 -24.03 8.26
N LYS A 504 -7.46 -23.33 7.63
CA LYS A 504 -7.22 -22.42 6.52
C LYS A 504 -6.27 -21.29 6.92
N TRP A 505 -6.54 -20.63 8.06
CA TRP A 505 -5.68 -19.58 8.61
C TRP A 505 -4.24 -20.06 8.80
N ASN A 506 -4.04 -21.28 9.28
CA ASN A 506 -2.70 -21.85 9.46
C ASN A 506 -2.01 -22.14 8.11
N SER A 507 -2.72 -22.72 7.13
CA SER A 507 -2.15 -23.14 5.84
C SER A 507 -1.91 -22.00 4.84
N GLU A 508 -2.82 -21.02 4.77
CA GLU A 508 -2.81 -20.00 3.70
C GLU A 508 -1.89 -18.81 3.99
N THR A 509 -1.12 -18.86 5.08
CA THR A 509 -0.07 -17.89 5.40
C THR A 509 0.94 -17.68 4.27
N GLN A 510 1.14 -18.66 3.37
CA GLN A 510 2.04 -18.53 2.22
C GLN A 510 1.54 -17.56 1.13
N ARG A 511 0.22 -17.36 0.97
CA ARG A 511 -0.34 -16.39 0.02
C ARG A 511 -0.07 -14.94 0.45
N HIS A 512 0.22 -14.72 1.73
CA HIS A 512 0.44 -13.42 2.32
C HIS A 512 1.80 -13.33 3.02
N PRO A 513 2.83 -12.74 2.36
CA PRO A 513 4.19 -12.61 2.89
C PRO A 513 4.29 -12.13 4.33
N GLU A 514 3.55 -11.07 4.68
CA GLU A 514 3.58 -10.46 6.01
C GLU A 514 3.02 -11.40 7.09
N LEU A 515 1.99 -12.20 6.77
CA LEU A 515 1.51 -13.22 7.69
C LEU A 515 2.58 -14.28 7.95
N ASN A 516 3.28 -14.71 6.91
CA ASN A 516 4.36 -15.68 7.03
C ASN A 516 5.53 -15.14 7.88
N ILE A 517 5.96 -13.90 7.65
CA ILE A 517 7.01 -13.24 8.45
C ILE A 517 6.61 -13.17 9.93
N MET A 518 5.38 -12.71 10.21
CA MET A 518 4.87 -12.63 11.58
C MET A 518 4.75 -14.00 12.23
N ARG A 519 4.31 -15.03 11.49
CA ARG A 519 4.29 -16.43 11.95
C ARG A 519 5.68 -16.90 12.36
N GLY A 520 6.70 -16.62 11.55
CA GLY A 520 8.11 -16.96 11.85
C GLY A 520 8.61 -16.25 13.13
N LYS A 521 8.34 -14.95 13.27
CA LYS A 521 8.67 -14.18 14.49
C LYS A 521 8.00 -14.77 15.73
N ILE A 522 6.69 -15.05 15.66
CA ILE A 522 5.91 -15.62 16.76
C ILE A 522 6.41 -17.02 17.14
N TYR A 523 6.72 -17.85 16.16
CA TYR A 523 7.26 -19.19 16.38
C TYR A 523 8.60 -19.14 17.12
N GLY A 524 9.53 -18.28 16.65
CA GLY A 524 10.79 -18.03 17.36
C GLY A 524 10.56 -17.58 18.81
N ARG A 525 9.72 -16.55 19.02
CA ARG A 525 9.38 -16.03 20.36
C ARG A 525 8.75 -17.10 21.26
N THR A 526 7.93 -17.98 20.70
CA THR A 526 7.32 -19.10 21.43
C THR A 526 8.38 -20.09 21.91
N LYS A 527 9.37 -20.42 21.07
CA LYS A 527 10.52 -21.25 21.49
C LYS A 527 11.24 -20.65 22.69
N TYR A 528 11.46 -19.34 22.68
CA TYR A 528 12.11 -18.65 23.79
C TYR A 528 11.32 -18.77 25.09
N VAL A 529 9.99 -18.55 25.02
CA VAL A 529 9.09 -18.59 26.18
C VAL A 529 9.00 -20.00 26.76
N LEU A 530 8.76 -21.02 25.93
CA LEU A 530 8.58 -22.40 26.41
C LEU A 530 9.88 -23.00 26.98
N LYS A 531 11.05 -22.65 26.46
CA LYS A 531 12.34 -23.06 27.05
C LYS A 531 12.59 -22.51 28.46
N ARG A 532 11.83 -21.48 28.86
CA ARG A 532 11.95 -20.80 30.16
C ARG A 532 10.68 -20.92 30.99
N LEU A 533 9.71 -21.74 30.57
CA LEU A 533 8.47 -21.97 31.29
C LEU A 533 8.68 -23.04 32.37
N SER A 534 8.54 -22.64 33.63
CA SER A 534 8.63 -23.51 34.81
C SER A 534 7.56 -23.11 35.81
N LYS A 535 7.40 -23.88 36.90
CA LYS A 535 6.46 -23.56 37.98
C LYS A 535 6.71 -22.17 38.60
N GLU A 536 7.96 -21.74 38.66
CA GLU A 536 8.35 -20.45 39.24
C GLU A 536 8.15 -19.30 38.25
N THR A 537 8.43 -19.52 36.96
CA THR A 537 8.38 -18.46 35.93
C THR A 537 7.02 -18.32 35.26
N VAL A 538 6.06 -19.20 35.54
CA VAL A 538 4.76 -19.29 34.86
C VAL A 538 3.97 -17.98 34.84
N ARG A 539 4.10 -17.13 35.87
CA ARG A 539 3.41 -15.83 35.92
C ARG A 539 3.93 -14.84 34.90
N VAL A 540 5.24 -14.85 34.63
CA VAL A 540 5.90 -13.93 33.69
C VAL A 540 5.84 -14.51 32.29
N MET A 541 6.32 -15.76 32.13
CA MET A 541 6.36 -16.45 30.83
C MET A 541 4.97 -16.78 30.31
N GLY A 542 4.01 -17.12 31.18
CA GLY A 542 2.62 -17.33 30.79
C GLY A 542 1.95 -16.07 30.22
N ARG A 543 2.29 -14.87 30.72
CA ARG A 543 1.78 -13.62 30.13
C ARG A 543 2.35 -13.37 28.74
N GLN A 544 3.64 -13.64 28.55
CA GLN A 544 4.26 -13.53 27.23
C GLN A 544 3.68 -14.57 26.26
N LEU A 545 3.43 -15.79 26.75
CA LEU A 545 2.74 -16.84 25.98
C LEU A 545 1.35 -16.38 25.55
N GLY A 546 0.54 -15.84 26.48
CA GLY A 546 -0.79 -15.29 26.16
C GLY A 546 -0.72 -14.20 25.09
N LYS A 547 0.19 -13.23 25.24
CA LYS A 547 0.41 -12.19 24.22
C LYS A 547 0.72 -12.74 22.83
N LEU A 548 1.50 -13.82 22.74
CA LEU A 548 1.78 -14.48 21.47
C LEU A 548 0.55 -15.23 20.93
N CYS A 549 -0.20 -15.91 21.81
CA CYS A 549 -1.46 -16.57 21.45
C CYS A 549 -2.51 -15.60 20.88
N HIS A 550 -2.61 -14.38 21.42
CA HIS A 550 -3.54 -13.36 20.94
C HIS A 550 -3.29 -12.91 19.49
N VAL A 551 -2.11 -13.17 18.94
CA VAL A 551 -1.74 -12.78 17.57
C VAL A 551 -1.90 -13.96 16.61
N HIS A 552 -1.35 -15.12 16.98
CA HIS A 552 -1.39 -16.32 16.11
C HIS A 552 -1.45 -17.62 16.94
N PRO A 553 -2.63 -17.98 17.49
CA PRO A 553 -2.79 -19.09 18.41
C PRO A 553 -2.45 -20.44 17.81
N THR A 554 -2.78 -20.70 16.55
CA THR A 554 -2.52 -22.00 15.91
C THR A 554 -1.03 -22.37 15.92
N THR A 555 -0.14 -21.45 15.54
CA THR A 555 1.33 -21.64 15.60
C THR A 555 1.84 -21.81 17.03
N VAL A 556 1.39 -20.97 17.97
CA VAL A 556 1.86 -21.02 19.36
C VAL A 556 1.44 -22.33 20.03
N LEU A 557 0.16 -22.69 19.92
CA LEU A 557 -0.44 -23.85 20.55
C LEU A 557 0.02 -25.15 19.91
N SER A 558 0.20 -25.20 18.58
CA SER A 558 0.76 -26.38 17.92
C SER A 558 2.18 -26.69 18.39
N TYR A 559 3.04 -25.67 18.51
CA TYR A 559 4.39 -25.85 19.04
C TYR A 559 4.38 -26.20 20.53
N LEU A 560 3.51 -25.57 21.33
CA LEU A 560 3.34 -25.89 22.74
C LEU A 560 2.96 -27.35 22.97
N LEU A 561 1.96 -27.84 22.24
CA LEU A 561 1.53 -29.24 22.33
C LEU A 561 2.64 -30.21 21.91
N SER A 562 3.47 -29.84 20.93
CA SER A 562 4.62 -30.67 20.54
C SER A 562 5.68 -30.76 21.65
N GLN A 563 5.88 -29.68 22.42
CA GLN A 563 6.77 -29.71 23.58
C GLN A 563 6.19 -30.55 24.72
N VAL A 564 4.89 -30.41 25.02
CA VAL A 564 4.23 -31.18 26.08
C VAL A 564 4.24 -32.68 25.79
N GLN A 565 4.05 -33.08 24.53
CA GLN A 565 4.15 -34.47 24.10
C GLN A 565 5.54 -35.10 24.28
N THR A 566 6.57 -34.26 24.40
CA THR A 566 7.95 -34.70 24.59
C THR A 566 8.37 -34.62 26.06
N PHE A 567 7.78 -33.70 26.83
CA PHE A 567 8.20 -33.35 28.19
C PHE A 567 7.01 -33.26 29.16
N ASP A 568 6.70 -34.36 29.87
CA ASP A 568 5.55 -34.45 30.78
C ASP A 568 5.62 -33.47 31.97
N ASN A 569 6.82 -33.13 32.43
CA ASN A 569 7.04 -32.17 33.51
C ASN A 569 6.55 -30.75 33.16
N LEU A 570 6.37 -30.45 31.87
CA LEU A 570 5.89 -29.17 31.38
C LEU A 570 4.35 -29.04 31.47
N ILE A 571 3.61 -30.13 31.66
CA ILE A 571 2.14 -30.14 31.69
C ILE A 571 1.59 -29.15 32.73
N GLY A 572 2.03 -29.26 33.98
CA GLY A 572 1.57 -28.37 35.07
C GLY A 572 1.79 -26.88 34.77
N PRO A 573 3.05 -26.45 34.52
CA PRO A 573 3.35 -25.07 34.14
C PRO A 573 2.61 -24.56 32.91
N VAL A 574 2.37 -25.42 31.91
CA VAL A 574 1.58 -25.07 30.72
C VAL A 574 0.13 -24.83 31.09
N VAL A 575 -0.51 -25.74 31.82
CA VAL A 575 -1.91 -25.57 32.26
C VAL A 575 -2.06 -24.30 33.10
N ASP A 576 -1.12 -24.01 34.01
CA ASP A 576 -1.11 -22.75 34.77
C ASP A 576 -0.89 -21.51 33.89
N GLY A 577 -0.04 -21.62 32.87
CA GLY A 577 0.30 -20.53 31.95
C GLY A 577 -0.84 -20.18 30.98
N LEU A 578 -1.69 -21.14 30.63
CA LEU A 578 -2.80 -20.95 29.70
C LEU A 578 -3.97 -20.13 30.27
N ARG A 579 -3.94 -19.75 31.55
CA ARG A 579 -4.96 -18.87 32.17
C ARG A 579 -5.07 -17.48 31.53
N PHE A 580 -4.08 -17.09 30.73
CA PHE A 580 -4.05 -15.79 30.05
C PHE A 580 -4.64 -15.84 28.64
N LEU A 581 -5.18 -16.97 28.19
CA LEU A 581 -5.84 -17.11 26.90
C LEU A 581 -7.25 -16.52 26.90
N THR A 582 -7.70 -16.12 25.72
CA THR A 582 -9.09 -15.71 25.44
C THR A 582 -9.99 -16.91 25.12
N SER A 583 -11.29 -16.66 25.04
CA SER A 583 -12.29 -17.65 24.62
C SER A 583 -12.00 -18.23 23.22
N LEU A 584 -11.60 -17.38 22.27
CA LEU A 584 -11.20 -17.80 20.92
C LEU A 584 -10.02 -18.78 20.96
N GLU A 585 -9.01 -18.48 21.77
CA GLU A 585 -7.78 -19.26 21.82
C GLU A 585 -7.99 -20.64 22.45
N PHE A 586 -8.91 -20.75 23.41
CA PHE A 586 -9.32 -22.02 23.98
C PHE A 586 -10.06 -22.92 22.98
N ASP A 587 -10.85 -22.33 22.07
CA ASP A 587 -11.46 -23.08 20.98
C ASP A 587 -10.41 -23.54 19.95
N VAL A 588 -9.48 -22.66 19.59
CA VAL A 588 -8.33 -22.99 18.72
C VAL A 588 -7.44 -24.07 19.36
N LEU A 589 -7.27 -24.07 20.69
CA LEU A 589 -6.53 -25.11 21.41
C LEU A 589 -7.17 -26.48 21.19
N THR A 590 -8.49 -26.58 21.29
CA THR A 590 -9.22 -27.83 21.05
C THR A 590 -9.02 -28.33 19.62
N TYR A 591 -9.10 -27.42 18.64
CA TYR A 591 -8.76 -27.71 17.25
C TYR A 591 -7.31 -28.22 17.10
N CYS A 592 -6.33 -27.55 17.72
CA CYS A 592 -4.92 -27.96 17.66
C CYS A 592 -4.68 -29.34 18.28
N ILE A 593 -5.36 -29.68 19.39
CA ILE A 593 -5.29 -31.02 19.99
C ILE A 593 -5.80 -32.08 19.00
N ILE A 594 -6.98 -31.86 18.41
CA ILE A 594 -7.56 -32.77 17.41
C ILE A 594 -6.65 -32.90 16.20
N SER A 595 -6.07 -31.79 15.72
CA SER A 595 -5.13 -31.81 14.60
C SER A 595 -3.89 -32.65 14.89
N GLN A 596 -3.42 -32.72 16.13
CA GLN A 596 -2.28 -33.56 16.50
C GLN A 596 -2.63 -35.04 16.69
N LEU A 597 -3.86 -35.34 17.07
CA LEU A 597 -4.38 -36.71 17.14
C LEU A 597 -4.62 -37.29 15.74
N ALA A 598 -5.06 -36.45 14.81
CA ALA A 598 -5.27 -36.82 13.41
C ALA A 598 -3.98 -36.97 12.59
N ASP A 599 -2.81 -36.65 13.16
CA ASP A 599 -1.52 -36.70 12.46
C ASP A 599 -1.09 -38.14 12.15
N PRO A 600 -1.05 -38.56 10.87
CA PRO A 600 -0.73 -39.94 10.50
C PRO A 600 0.72 -40.32 10.79
N SER A 601 1.61 -39.34 10.99
CA SER A 601 3.02 -39.60 11.33
C SER A 601 3.20 -40.12 12.76
N LYS A 602 2.20 -39.92 13.62
CA LYS A 602 2.24 -40.32 15.03
C LYS A 602 1.54 -41.65 15.24
N GLN A 603 2.31 -42.66 15.64
CA GLN A 603 1.75 -43.96 15.99
C GLN A 603 1.25 -43.96 17.44
N ALA A 604 -0.01 -44.36 17.62
CA ALA A 604 -0.63 -44.46 18.95
C ALA A 604 -0.03 -45.60 19.81
N LEU A 605 0.55 -46.61 19.16
CA LEU A 605 1.26 -47.71 19.81
C LEU A 605 2.76 -47.62 19.55
N LYS A 606 3.55 -48.00 20.55
CA LYS A 606 4.98 -48.22 20.38
C LYS A 606 5.21 -49.43 19.46
N SER A 607 6.21 -49.31 18.58
CA SER A 607 6.63 -50.39 17.69
C SER A 607 7.28 -51.57 18.40
N THR A 608 7.81 -51.37 19.62
CA THR A 608 8.49 -52.41 20.39
C THR A 608 7.50 -53.36 21.08
N ASP A 609 6.66 -52.80 21.94
CA ASP A 609 5.90 -53.59 22.93
C ASP A 609 4.38 -53.47 22.77
N ALA A 610 3.90 -52.86 21.68
CA ALA A 610 2.48 -52.60 21.43
C ALA A 610 1.75 -51.89 22.61
N THR A 611 2.49 -51.16 23.45
CA THR A 611 1.94 -50.33 24.52
C THR A 611 1.59 -48.94 23.99
N ILE A 612 0.70 -48.23 24.69
CA ILE A 612 0.31 -46.87 24.30
C ILE A 612 1.54 -45.96 24.31
N SER A 613 1.69 -45.18 23.23
CA SER A 613 2.82 -44.27 23.07
C SER A 613 2.84 -43.19 24.16
N PRO A 614 4.03 -42.79 24.67
CA PRO A 614 4.13 -41.83 25.76
C PRO A 614 3.54 -40.46 25.40
N TRP A 615 3.71 -40.04 24.15
CA TRP A 615 3.14 -38.77 23.66
C TRP A 615 1.62 -38.73 23.80
N LEU A 616 0.92 -39.85 23.58
CA LEU A 616 -0.54 -39.94 23.67
C LEU A 616 -1.00 -39.95 25.13
N GLN A 617 -0.24 -40.59 26.02
CA GLN A 617 -0.45 -40.50 27.47
C GLN A 617 -0.26 -39.07 27.99
N ALA A 618 0.84 -38.41 27.62
CA ALA A 618 1.13 -37.03 27.98
C ALA A 618 0.03 -36.08 27.50
N LEU A 619 -0.43 -36.26 26.25
CA LEU A 619 -1.54 -35.51 25.69
C LEU A 619 -2.85 -35.78 26.43
N GLY A 620 -3.15 -37.03 26.78
CA GLY A 620 -4.33 -37.38 27.58
C GLY A 620 -4.34 -36.71 28.96
N THR A 621 -3.23 -36.77 29.68
CA THR A 621 -3.06 -36.09 30.99
C THR A 621 -3.24 -34.58 30.86
N LEU A 622 -2.67 -33.97 29.82
CA LEU A 622 -2.85 -32.55 29.53
C LEU A 622 -4.33 -32.23 29.28
N VAL A 623 -5.00 -32.98 28.38
CA VAL A 623 -6.41 -32.80 28.02
C VAL A 623 -7.29 -32.91 29.26
N GLY A 624 -7.14 -33.96 30.07
CA GLY A 624 -7.89 -34.13 31.31
C GLY A 624 -7.70 -32.95 32.28
N SER A 625 -6.46 -32.47 32.44
CA SER A 625 -6.16 -31.30 33.27
C SER A 625 -6.77 -30.00 32.73
N LEU A 626 -6.79 -29.82 31.41
CA LEU A 626 -7.36 -28.65 30.74
C LEU A 626 -8.89 -28.59 30.89
N TYR A 627 -9.60 -29.68 30.57
CA TYR A 627 -11.06 -29.75 30.67
C TYR A 627 -11.56 -29.67 32.12
N ARG A 628 -10.74 -30.06 33.10
CA ARG A 628 -11.04 -29.86 34.52
C ARG A 628 -10.93 -28.38 34.95
N ARG A 629 -9.97 -27.65 34.38
CA ARG A 629 -9.63 -26.29 34.83
C ARG A 629 -10.34 -25.19 34.06
N TYR A 630 -10.58 -25.40 32.77
CA TYR A 630 -11.11 -24.39 31.86
C TYR A 630 -12.43 -24.86 31.23
N PRO A 631 -13.39 -23.95 31.00
CA PRO A 631 -14.68 -24.27 30.39
C PRO A 631 -14.53 -24.44 28.87
N LEU A 632 -13.86 -25.50 28.44
CA LEU A 632 -13.66 -25.84 27.02
C LEU A 632 -14.92 -26.49 26.43
N GLU A 633 -15.18 -26.22 25.15
CA GLU A 633 -16.25 -26.88 24.42
C GLU A 633 -15.89 -28.35 24.09
N LEU A 634 -16.71 -29.28 24.55
CA LEU A 634 -16.48 -30.73 24.38
C LEU A 634 -16.93 -31.28 23.01
N ASN A 635 -17.80 -30.57 22.28
CA ASN A 635 -18.48 -31.09 21.09
C ASN A 635 -17.49 -31.64 20.05
N GLY A 636 -16.51 -30.83 19.65
CA GLY A 636 -15.52 -31.23 18.66
C GLY A 636 -14.68 -32.44 19.08
N MET A 637 -14.33 -32.54 20.36
CA MET A 637 -13.56 -33.66 20.92
C MET A 637 -14.38 -34.96 20.94
N LEU A 638 -15.62 -34.88 21.42
CA LEU A 638 -16.51 -36.04 21.50
C LEU A 638 -16.89 -36.58 20.12
N GLU A 639 -17.19 -35.69 19.17
CA GLU A 639 -17.47 -36.08 17.79
C GLU A 639 -16.24 -36.69 17.12
N TYR A 640 -15.03 -36.16 17.39
CA TYR A 640 -13.78 -36.78 16.91
C TYR A 640 -13.63 -38.21 17.43
N VAL A 641 -13.73 -38.43 18.75
CA VAL A 641 -13.62 -39.77 19.35
C VAL A 641 -14.70 -40.71 18.79
N GLN A 642 -15.94 -40.23 18.68
CA GLN A 642 -17.04 -41.01 18.09
C GLN A 642 -16.72 -41.43 16.65
N ASN A 643 -16.16 -40.53 15.84
CA ASN A 643 -15.78 -40.83 14.47
C ASN A 643 -14.59 -41.80 14.39
N GLN A 644 -13.59 -41.69 15.26
CA GLN A 644 -12.50 -42.67 15.34
C GLN A 644 -13.01 -44.07 15.70
N LEU A 645 -13.96 -44.16 16.65
CA LEU A 645 -14.62 -45.41 17.01
C LEU A 645 -15.38 -46.03 15.85
N LYS A 646 -16.11 -45.23 15.05
CA LYS A 646 -16.77 -45.69 13.82
C LYS A 646 -15.77 -46.25 12.81
N MET A 647 -14.54 -45.71 12.78
CA MET A 647 -13.44 -46.23 11.97
C MET A 647 -12.66 -47.38 12.63
N CYS A 648 -13.18 -47.97 13.72
CA CYS A 648 -12.54 -49.05 14.48
C CYS A 648 -11.16 -48.69 15.07
N LYS A 649 -10.90 -47.41 15.33
CA LYS A 649 -9.72 -46.93 16.05
C LYS A 649 -10.10 -46.63 17.49
N SER A 650 -9.57 -47.40 18.44
CA SER A 650 -9.96 -47.32 19.85
C SER A 650 -8.96 -46.58 20.74
N PHE A 651 -7.76 -46.26 20.26
CA PHE A 651 -6.70 -45.66 21.09
C PHE A 651 -7.09 -44.28 21.64
N ASP A 652 -7.85 -43.50 20.89
CA ASP A 652 -8.30 -42.16 21.29
C ASP A 652 -9.33 -42.19 22.43
N MET A 653 -9.87 -43.36 22.78
CA MET A 653 -10.68 -43.55 23.99
C MET A 653 -9.92 -43.24 25.27
N LEU A 654 -8.59 -43.27 25.23
CA LEU A 654 -7.75 -42.79 26.33
C LEU A 654 -8.14 -41.36 26.71
N LEU A 655 -8.35 -40.48 25.72
CA LEU A 655 -8.71 -39.08 25.96
C LEU A 655 -10.06 -38.98 26.67
N LEU A 656 -11.05 -39.75 26.19
CA LEU A 656 -12.37 -39.77 26.80
C LEU A 656 -12.31 -40.28 28.25
N ARG A 657 -11.50 -41.31 28.51
CA ARG A 657 -11.24 -41.82 29.87
C ARG A 657 -10.67 -40.72 30.77
N GLU A 658 -9.61 -40.04 30.32
CA GLU A 658 -8.96 -38.97 31.10
C GLU A 658 -9.91 -37.77 31.33
N ILE A 659 -10.72 -37.41 30.34
CA ILE A 659 -11.74 -36.36 30.46
C ILE A 659 -12.78 -36.76 31.52
N ILE A 660 -13.33 -37.98 31.43
CA ILE A 660 -14.33 -38.47 32.38
C ILE A 660 -13.75 -38.52 33.78
N GLN A 661 -12.57 -39.13 33.97
CA GLN A 661 -11.94 -39.25 35.30
C GLN A 661 -11.69 -37.88 35.94
N ASN A 662 -11.18 -36.91 35.19
CA ASN A 662 -10.87 -35.59 35.71
C ASN A 662 -12.09 -34.66 35.88
N MET A 663 -13.15 -34.82 35.07
CA MET A 663 -14.36 -33.99 35.17
C MET A 663 -15.39 -34.53 36.16
N SER A 664 -15.55 -35.86 36.25
CA SER A 664 -16.58 -36.49 37.05
C SER A 664 -16.14 -36.82 38.48
N TRP A 665 -14.84 -36.67 38.79
CA TRP A 665 -14.23 -37.16 40.03
C TRP A 665 -14.47 -38.66 40.28
N VAL A 666 -14.83 -39.42 39.24
CA VAL A 666 -15.04 -40.87 39.31
C VAL A 666 -13.68 -41.54 39.20
N GLU A 667 -13.08 -41.85 40.35
CA GLU A 667 -11.88 -42.67 40.43
C GLU A 667 -12.25 -44.17 40.36
N SER A 668 -11.54 -44.92 39.51
CA SER A 668 -11.69 -46.36 39.45
C SER A 668 -10.99 -47.00 40.66
N CYS A 669 -11.77 -47.41 41.67
CA CYS A 669 -11.27 -48.20 42.80
C CYS A 669 -10.91 -49.63 42.35
N THR A 670 -9.70 -49.83 41.83
CA THR A 670 -9.20 -51.16 41.43
C THR A 670 -8.54 -51.92 42.58
N GLN A 671 -8.10 -51.21 43.64
CA GLN A 671 -7.45 -51.77 44.82
C GLN A 671 -8.11 -51.27 46.12
N ALA A 672 -9.43 -51.37 46.22
CA ALA A 672 -10.12 -51.07 47.48
C ALA A 672 -9.86 -52.17 48.51
N THR A 673 -9.51 -51.79 49.73
CA THR A 673 -9.45 -52.75 50.84
C THR A 673 -10.85 -53.27 51.18
N ARG A 674 -10.93 -54.42 51.86
CA ARG A 674 -12.21 -55.02 52.25
C ARG A 674 -13.08 -54.03 53.05
N ASP A 675 -12.46 -53.30 53.98
CA ASP A 675 -13.15 -52.29 54.80
C ASP A 675 -13.67 -51.12 53.95
N GLN A 676 -12.92 -50.70 52.92
CA GLN A 676 -13.37 -49.68 51.97
C GLN A 676 -14.54 -50.18 51.11
N LEU A 677 -14.53 -51.45 50.69
CA LEU A 677 -15.65 -52.05 49.95
C LEU A 677 -16.92 -52.16 50.81
N GLU A 678 -16.78 -52.59 52.06
CA GLU A 678 -17.90 -52.68 53.02
C GLU A 678 -18.47 -51.28 53.31
N ALA A 679 -17.61 -50.27 53.49
CA ALA A 679 -18.05 -48.90 53.74
C ALA A 679 -18.68 -48.23 52.50
N LEU A 680 -18.19 -48.52 51.28
CA LEU A 680 -18.83 -48.12 50.02
C LEU A 680 -20.20 -48.79 49.81
N SER A 681 -20.43 -49.97 50.42
CA SER A 681 -21.75 -50.62 50.41
C SER A 681 -22.73 -50.08 51.46
N GLY A 682 -22.25 -49.31 52.44
CA GLY A 682 -23.02 -48.74 53.54
C GLY A 682 -23.93 -47.55 53.15
N GLY A 683 -24.44 -46.83 54.16
CA GLY A 683 -25.27 -45.64 53.98
C GLY A 683 -24.50 -44.44 53.43
N GLU A 684 -25.21 -43.37 53.03
CA GLU A 684 -24.64 -42.20 52.36
C GLU A 684 -23.44 -41.56 53.10
N VAL A 685 -23.52 -41.49 54.44
CA VAL A 685 -22.44 -40.94 55.28
C VAL A 685 -21.17 -41.79 55.22
N LEU A 686 -21.31 -43.12 55.32
CA LEU A 686 -20.18 -44.06 55.21
C LEU A 686 -19.55 -43.98 53.81
N ARG A 687 -20.37 -43.85 52.76
CA ARG A 687 -19.87 -43.68 51.39
C ARG A 687 -19.09 -42.39 51.22
N GLN A 688 -19.57 -41.28 51.79
CA GLN A 688 -18.88 -39.98 51.72
C GLN A 688 -17.52 -40.01 52.43
N GLU A 689 -17.45 -40.56 53.65
CA GLU A 689 -16.20 -40.70 54.41
C GLU A 689 -15.19 -41.60 53.68
N THR A 690 -15.66 -42.72 53.12
CA THR A 690 -14.80 -43.66 52.39
C THR A 690 -14.31 -43.07 51.07
N SER A 691 -15.17 -42.31 50.37
CA SER A 691 -14.81 -41.60 49.14
C SER A 691 -13.83 -40.45 49.40
N SER A 692 -13.91 -39.79 50.55
CA SER A 692 -12.93 -38.77 50.96
C SER A 692 -11.59 -39.37 51.38
N ALA A 693 -11.58 -40.58 51.95
CA ALA A 693 -10.38 -41.29 52.39
C ALA A 693 -9.58 -41.94 51.24
N THR A 694 -10.17 -42.09 50.06
CA THR A 694 -9.50 -42.62 48.87
C THR A 694 -8.70 -41.57 48.10
N VAL A 695 -8.87 -40.27 48.42
CA VAL A 695 -8.18 -39.15 47.76
C VAL A 695 -6.82 -38.91 48.44
N PRO A 696 -5.67 -39.07 47.75
CA PRO A 696 -4.40 -38.56 48.27
C PRO A 696 -4.49 -37.03 48.27
N SER A 697 -4.29 -36.42 49.44
CA SER A 697 -4.25 -34.97 49.64
C SER A 697 -3.10 -34.31 48.87
N PHE A 698 -3.28 -34.07 47.57
CA PHE A 698 -2.49 -33.11 46.80
C PHE A 698 -3.25 -31.79 46.78
N LEU A 699 -3.19 -31.04 47.89
CA LEU A 699 -3.27 -29.57 47.98
C LEU A 699 -3.43 -29.21 49.47
N GLY A 700 -2.33 -28.76 50.08
CA GLY A 700 -2.42 -27.97 51.30
C GLY A 700 -3.06 -26.62 50.99
N GLY A 701 -3.99 -26.19 51.84
CA GLY A 701 -4.41 -24.80 51.94
C GLY A 701 -5.89 -24.54 51.71
N SER A 702 -6.56 -24.22 52.82
CA SER A 702 -7.79 -23.42 52.89
C SER A 702 -9.09 -24.10 52.43
N LEU A 703 -9.72 -24.88 53.33
CA LEU A 703 -11.17 -24.91 53.55
C LEU A 703 -11.50 -25.95 54.65
N ALA A 704 -11.03 -25.72 55.88
CA ALA A 704 -11.52 -26.46 57.05
C ALA A 704 -11.19 -25.69 58.33
N ARG A 705 -11.96 -24.64 58.62
CA ARG A 705 -12.18 -24.10 59.98
C ARG A 705 -13.28 -23.06 59.87
N ASN A 706 -14.52 -23.52 59.96
CA ASN A 706 -15.64 -22.82 60.58
C ASN A 706 -16.89 -23.67 60.38
N GLY A 707 -17.22 -24.48 61.38
CA GLY A 707 -18.42 -25.32 61.35
C GLY A 707 -18.55 -26.23 62.55
N ALA A 708 -19.02 -25.63 63.67
CA ALA A 708 -19.62 -26.26 64.85
C ALA A 708 -18.70 -27.05 65.80
N LYS A 709 -18.82 -26.97 67.14
CA LYS A 709 -19.57 -26.17 68.12
C LYS A 709 -19.00 -26.55 69.51
N SER A 710 -19.31 -25.75 70.53
CA SER A 710 -19.07 -25.90 71.98
C SER A 710 -17.69 -25.54 72.51
#